data_AF-A0A8C5K2H4-F1
#
_entry.id   AF-A0A8C5K2H4-F1
#
_cell.length_a   1.000
_cell.length_b   1.000
_cell.length_c   1.000
_cell.angle_alpha   90.00
_cell.angle_beta   90.00
_cell.angle_gamma   90.00
#
_symmetry.space_group_name_H-M   'P 1'
#
loop_
_entity.id
_entity.type
_entity.pdbx_description
1 polymer ?
#
loop_
_entity_poly.entity_id
_entity_poly.type
_entity_poly.pdbx_seq_one_letter_code
_entity_poly.pdbx_strand_id
1 'polypeptide(L)'
;EEVPSMAREVVRSTGGFALGLALATAYGFLELVVEGHSPWGCLVTTVTLAAFLSLGMGFSRQVRATVLLLLPQLFSRHGRMLLLLAAFGLVLQGPCANTLRNFTRASEAVACGAELALNQTAEMLERARQPLVSALNKIKAIAQRAKVVADRVRKFFRSIMDGVKHVARALRNVWYWLIHIGDVCNSELGNPYTKCARVFDNAKDNCMRVAPRVHHLCYVLMPFKLVLCGLASLVQVFCVIPKYIQPFLRKTIGTPIINLIDRVRQEFEFNMTATYHFSVDLNASRSLSQVAVDLREAVSMKLHSVREVLALVGYTTPLLLTLLYLQALCYRYCYLNWDDFDNIYITSRFLRMEAVRSLAGLPTVLPLRPHEARTYIQPGSIFLSEWEQIFYVLETFNLARHLLVVLLLVFLDYAVFWVLDLARYHLQGEIVARSPVLVSISVEGTGYSGNIYRDLVSAFDILQQGNVSVLSRRCRLRPSEPDSTGYVAIGTMYGLCFFVTLFGNYISRLRRVICASYYPSREQERIAYLYNTLLSRRAGLLAALKRSVRRRAADQGQPSVVQALAIRCPCLSPWLKPFWQHQAYCLGCGQPEDRAYMENLVPCSTPGCPGLYCRTCFRLLGNSCSLCASPLSVQGDLDPELDSSDEEGPAAAPRRDPGPGQQQILQRGLQETPSPSEEASSQSR
;
A
#
# COMPACT_ATOMS: atom_id res chain seq x y z
N GLU A 1 52.30 -30.88 -33.80
CA GLU A 1 51.64 -29.59 -34.05
C GLU A 1 51.00 -29.64 -35.44
N GLU A 2 49.67 -29.66 -35.54
CA GLU A 2 49.00 -29.45 -36.83
C GLU A 2 48.97 -27.94 -37.08
N VAL A 3 49.75 -27.48 -38.05
CA VAL A 3 49.71 -26.09 -38.52
C VAL A 3 48.28 -25.82 -39.01
N PRO A 4 47.53 -24.88 -38.41
CA PRO A 4 46.20 -24.53 -38.92
C PRO A 4 46.36 -24.08 -40.37
N SER A 5 45.55 -24.63 -41.29
CA SER A 5 45.60 -24.21 -42.68
C SER A 5 45.40 -22.69 -42.76
N MET A 6 46.25 -22.00 -43.50
CA MET A 6 46.22 -20.53 -43.68
C MET A 6 44.80 -20.03 -44.01
N ALA A 7 44.03 -20.82 -44.78
CA ALA A 7 42.64 -20.56 -45.10
C ALA A 7 41.74 -20.40 -43.84
N ARG A 8 41.93 -21.23 -42.81
CA ARG A 8 41.12 -21.18 -41.58
C ARG A 8 41.40 -19.92 -40.76
N GLU A 9 42.64 -19.45 -40.75
CA GLU A 9 43.00 -18.21 -40.05
C GLU A 9 42.44 -16.99 -40.77
N VAL A 10 42.55 -16.95 -42.11
CA VAL A 10 41.96 -15.91 -42.95
C VAL A 10 40.44 -15.85 -42.76
N VAL A 11 39.72 -16.99 -42.85
CA VAL A 11 38.27 -17.03 -42.65
C VAL A 11 37.86 -16.51 -41.26
N ARG A 12 38.58 -16.93 -40.20
CA ARG A 12 38.30 -16.43 -38.84
C ARG A 12 38.61 -14.94 -38.68
N SER A 13 39.61 -14.43 -39.41
CA SER A 13 39.97 -13.00 -39.43
C SER A 13 38.92 -12.16 -40.13
N THR A 14 38.55 -12.52 -41.36
CA THR A 14 37.49 -11.83 -42.13
C THR A 14 36.14 -11.90 -41.43
N GLY A 15 35.79 -13.07 -40.88
CA GLY A 15 34.57 -13.25 -40.08
C GLY A 15 34.60 -12.43 -38.78
N GLY A 16 35.75 -12.36 -38.11
CA GLY A 16 35.93 -11.51 -36.93
C GLY A 16 35.74 -10.03 -37.24
N PHE A 17 36.33 -9.55 -38.34
CA PHE A 17 36.17 -8.17 -38.82
C PHE A 17 34.71 -7.83 -39.10
N ALA A 18 34.01 -8.68 -39.87
CA ALA A 18 32.60 -8.50 -40.20
C ALA A 18 31.71 -8.50 -38.95
N LEU A 19 31.97 -9.40 -37.99
CA LEU A 19 31.25 -9.44 -36.71
C LEU A 19 31.51 -8.19 -35.87
N GLY A 20 32.76 -7.72 -35.81
CA GLY A 20 33.11 -6.49 -35.09
C GLY A 20 32.40 -5.27 -35.68
N LEU A 21 32.30 -5.18 -37.01
CA LEU A 21 31.54 -4.13 -37.69
C LEU A 21 30.04 -4.22 -37.36
N ALA A 22 29.45 -5.42 -37.46
CA ALA A 22 28.04 -5.64 -37.15
C ALA A 22 27.69 -5.24 -35.71
N LEU A 23 28.52 -5.64 -34.73
CA LEU A 23 28.32 -5.30 -33.33
C LEU A 23 28.39 -3.79 -33.07
N ALA A 24 29.35 -3.09 -33.67
CA ALA A 24 29.48 -1.64 -33.53
C ALA A 24 28.29 -0.90 -34.18
N THR A 25 27.83 -1.36 -35.36
CA THR A 25 26.64 -0.78 -36.01
C THR A 25 25.37 -1.01 -35.21
N ALA A 26 25.20 -2.19 -34.59
CA ALA A 26 24.06 -2.49 -33.75
C ALA A 26 24.04 -1.63 -32.47
N TYR A 27 25.20 -1.47 -31.82
CA TYR A 27 25.36 -0.57 -30.68
C TYR A 27 24.99 0.86 -31.06
N GLY A 28 25.47 1.34 -32.21
CA GLY A 28 25.15 2.67 -32.71
C GLY A 28 23.70 2.92 -33.00
N PHE A 29 23.04 1.96 -33.65
CA PHE A 29 21.61 2.05 -33.90
C PHE A 29 20.81 2.08 -32.58
N LEU A 30 21.24 1.29 -31.58
CA LEU A 30 20.61 1.29 -30.26
C LEU A 30 20.78 2.64 -29.56
N GLU A 31 21.98 3.20 -29.55
CA GLU A 31 22.29 4.51 -28.95
C GLU A 31 21.47 5.64 -29.60
N LEU A 32 21.31 5.57 -30.93
CA LEU A 32 20.52 6.55 -31.71
C LEU A 32 19.02 6.46 -31.45
N VAL A 33 18.47 5.26 -31.26
CA VAL A 33 17.03 5.04 -31.01
C VAL A 33 16.65 5.27 -29.54
N VAL A 34 17.53 4.91 -28.60
CA VAL A 34 17.19 4.85 -27.17
C VAL A 34 17.54 6.14 -26.43
N GLU A 35 18.71 6.75 -26.69
CA GLU A 35 19.22 7.80 -25.81
C GLU A 35 19.00 9.23 -26.32
N GLY A 36 18.55 9.43 -27.56
CA GLY A 36 18.26 10.77 -28.10
C GLY A 36 19.47 11.71 -28.08
N HIS A 37 20.69 11.16 -28.00
CA HIS A 37 21.95 11.91 -28.04
C HIS A 37 22.09 12.69 -29.36
N SER A 38 22.97 13.70 -29.37
CA SER A 38 23.24 14.46 -30.59
C SER A 38 23.69 13.50 -31.71
N PRO A 39 23.13 13.61 -32.92
CA PRO A 39 23.41 12.66 -34.01
C PRO A 39 24.91 12.63 -34.37
N TRP A 40 25.61 13.76 -34.19
CA TRP A 40 27.07 13.84 -34.34
C TRP A 40 27.84 13.06 -33.28
N GLY A 41 27.41 13.11 -32.01
CA GLY A 41 28.03 12.33 -30.94
C GLY A 41 27.93 10.83 -31.23
N CYS A 42 26.73 10.36 -31.59
CA CYS A 42 26.48 8.97 -31.96
C CYS A 42 27.30 8.54 -33.20
N LEU A 43 27.41 9.40 -34.22
CA LEU A 43 28.25 9.10 -35.39
C LEU A 43 29.72 8.91 -34.99
N VAL A 44 30.26 9.78 -34.15
CA VAL A 44 31.67 9.71 -33.72
C VAL A 44 31.91 8.49 -32.82
N THR A 45 31.02 8.20 -31.86
CA THR A 45 31.15 7.02 -30.98
C THR A 45 31.08 5.73 -31.79
N THR A 46 30.17 5.65 -32.76
CA THR A 46 29.98 4.44 -33.57
C THR A 46 31.11 4.19 -34.54
N VAL A 47 31.63 5.22 -35.21
CA VAL A 47 32.76 5.09 -36.14
C VAL A 47 34.03 4.71 -35.37
N THR A 48 34.28 5.35 -34.22
CA THR A 48 35.44 4.99 -33.38
C THR A 48 35.33 3.58 -32.84
N LEU A 49 34.17 3.20 -32.29
CA LEU A 49 33.90 1.84 -31.82
C LEU A 49 34.04 0.81 -32.95
N ALA A 50 33.50 1.09 -34.13
CA ALA A 50 33.61 0.23 -35.31
C ALA A 50 35.06 0.03 -35.72
N ALA A 51 35.89 1.09 -35.75
CA ALA A 51 37.31 0.96 -36.07
C ALA A 51 38.03 0.04 -35.06
N PHE A 52 37.84 0.26 -33.76
CA PHE A 52 38.50 -0.55 -32.72
C PHE A 52 38.00 -2.00 -32.69
N LEU A 53 36.69 -2.24 -32.72
CA LEU A 53 36.12 -3.59 -32.69
C LEU A 53 36.41 -4.37 -33.97
N SER A 54 36.22 -3.78 -35.15
CA SER A 54 36.45 -4.50 -36.42
C SER A 54 37.92 -4.85 -36.61
N LEU A 55 38.84 -3.89 -36.42
CA LEU A 55 40.29 -4.14 -36.54
C LEU A 55 40.78 -5.06 -35.42
N GLY A 56 40.33 -4.86 -34.19
CA GLY A 56 40.68 -5.71 -33.05
C GLY A 56 40.25 -7.16 -33.24
N MET A 57 38.99 -7.38 -33.65
CA MET A 57 38.44 -8.71 -33.95
C MET A 57 39.08 -9.33 -35.19
N GLY A 58 39.45 -8.52 -36.19
CA GLY A 58 40.14 -8.97 -37.40
C GLY A 58 41.55 -9.46 -37.11
N PHE A 59 42.40 -8.61 -36.53
CA PHE A 59 43.84 -8.89 -36.43
C PHE A 59 44.28 -9.59 -35.14
N SER A 60 43.56 -9.44 -34.03
CA SER A 60 43.98 -10.01 -32.73
C SER A 60 43.14 -11.21 -32.32
N ARG A 61 43.80 -12.39 -32.23
CA ARG A 61 43.20 -13.60 -31.64
C ARG A 61 42.73 -13.39 -30.20
N GLN A 62 43.47 -12.58 -29.44
CA GLN A 62 43.16 -12.33 -28.03
C GLN A 62 41.88 -11.49 -27.87
N VAL A 63 41.78 -10.39 -28.64
CA VAL A 63 40.58 -9.55 -28.66
C VAL A 63 39.39 -10.35 -29.16
N ARG A 64 39.57 -11.14 -30.24
CA ARG A 64 38.52 -11.99 -30.78
C ARG A 64 37.96 -12.98 -29.75
N ALA A 65 38.83 -13.67 -29.02
CA ALA A 65 38.42 -14.58 -27.97
C ALA A 65 37.69 -13.86 -26.83
N THR A 66 38.21 -12.73 -26.35
CA THR A 66 37.58 -11.97 -25.25
C THR A 66 36.24 -11.37 -25.63
N VAL A 67 36.08 -10.83 -26.84
CA VAL A 67 34.80 -10.29 -27.32
C VAL A 67 33.78 -11.40 -27.50
N LEU A 68 34.17 -12.58 -28.02
CA LEU A 68 33.26 -13.72 -28.09
C LEU A 68 32.87 -14.25 -26.70
N LEU A 69 33.75 -14.12 -25.70
CA LEU A 69 33.44 -14.45 -24.32
C LEU A 69 32.42 -13.48 -23.68
N LEU A 70 32.25 -12.26 -24.20
CA LEU A 70 31.19 -11.36 -23.73
C LEU A 70 29.80 -11.96 -23.96
N LEU A 71 29.60 -12.69 -25.06
CA LEU A 71 28.30 -13.25 -25.42
C LEU A 71 27.75 -14.15 -24.30
N PRO A 72 28.47 -15.20 -23.82
CA PRO A 72 28.01 -15.96 -22.66
C PRO A 72 27.88 -15.14 -21.37
N GLN A 73 28.71 -14.11 -21.19
CA GLN A 73 28.67 -13.27 -19.98
C GLN A 73 27.41 -12.37 -19.93
N LEU A 74 26.83 -12.02 -21.08
CA LEU A 74 25.52 -11.35 -21.15
C LEU A 74 24.38 -12.24 -20.61
N PHE A 75 24.55 -13.57 -20.64
CA PHE A 75 23.60 -14.52 -20.06
C PHE A 75 23.92 -14.90 -18.60
N SER A 76 24.97 -14.30 -18.03
CA SER A 76 25.34 -14.49 -16.62
C SER A 76 24.40 -13.73 -15.67
N ARG A 77 24.60 -13.94 -14.37
CA ARG A 77 23.89 -13.20 -13.30
C ARG A 77 23.95 -11.68 -13.47
N HIS A 78 25.09 -11.15 -13.94
CA HIS A 78 25.26 -9.70 -14.14
C HIS A 78 24.46 -9.20 -15.34
N GLY A 79 24.43 -9.94 -16.45
CA GLY A 79 23.61 -9.59 -17.60
C GLY A 79 22.11 -9.69 -17.32
N ARG A 80 21.67 -10.65 -16.50
CA ARG A 80 20.29 -10.72 -15.99
C ARG A 80 19.93 -9.49 -15.15
N MET A 81 20.83 -9.05 -14.28
CA MET A 81 20.63 -7.82 -13.49
C MET A 81 20.38 -6.62 -14.41
N LEU A 82 21.13 -6.49 -15.51
CA LEU A 82 20.93 -5.43 -16.49
C LEU A 82 19.55 -5.48 -17.13
N LEU A 83 19.12 -6.67 -17.57
CA LEU A 83 17.81 -6.86 -18.19
C LEU A 83 16.68 -6.57 -17.22
N LEU A 84 16.81 -6.99 -15.95
CA LEU A 84 15.83 -6.71 -14.91
C LEU A 84 15.74 -5.21 -14.59
N LEU A 85 16.88 -4.51 -14.52
CA LEU A 85 16.92 -3.05 -14.32
C LEU A 85 16.26 -2.31 -15.48
N ALA A 86 16.57 -2.68 -16.73
CA ALA A 86 15.96 -2.09 -17.92
C ALA A 86 14.44 -2.35 -17.96
N ALA A 87 14.01 -3.58 -17.68
CA ALA A 87 12.60 -3.95 -17.62
C ALA A 87 11.85 -3.18 -16.52
N PHE A 88 12.45 -3.03 -15.34
CA PHE A 88 11.88 -2.24 -14.25
C PHE A 88 11.80 -0.74 -14.61
N GLY A 89 12.80 -0.21 -15.33
CA GLY A 89 12.77 1.14 -15.87
C GLY A 89 11.56 1.39 -16.78
N LEU A 90 11.23 0.44 -17.66
CA LEU A 90 10.02 0.51 -18.49
C LEU A 90 8.73 0.49 -17.66
N VAL A 91 8.69 -0.29 -16.58
CA VAL A 91 7.53 -0.33 -15.66
C VAL A 91 7.34 1.00 -14.94
N LEU A 92 8.43 1.64 -14.51
CA LEU A 92 8.39 2.96 -13.88
C LEU A 92 7.93 4.05 -14.85
N GLN A 93 8.41 4.04 -16.10
CA GLN A 93 8.06 5.03 -17.11
C GLN A 93 6.67 4.82 -17.74
N GLY A 94 6.18 3.58 -17.78
CA GLY A 94 4.86 3.22 -18.33
C GLY A 94 3.79 3.14 -17.23
N PRO A 95 3.46 1.94 -16.72
CA PRO A 95 2.39 1.71 -15.75
C PRO A 95 2.40 2.66 -14.55
N CYS A 96 3.52 2.80 -13.85
CA CYS A 96 3.58 3.65 -12.65
C CYS A 96 3.33 5.13 -12.99
N ALA A 97 3.91 5.62 -14.08
CA ALA A 97 3.70 6.99 -14.53
C ALA A 97 2.25 7.21 -15.00
N ASN A 98 1.63 6.22 -15.64
CA ASN A 98 0.24 6.29 -16.07
C ASN A 98 -0.73 6.30 -14.87
N THR A 99 -0.50 5.43 -13.88
CA THR A 99 -1.29 5.39 -12.65
C THR A 99 -1.22 6.73 -11.93
N LEU A 100 -0.03 7.31 -11.85
CA LEU A 100 0.17 8.60 -11.21
C LEU A 100 -0.54 9.73 -11.97
N ARG A 101 -0.46 9.72 -13.31
CA ARG A 101 -1.17 10.67 -14.16
C ARG A 101 -2.68 10.56 -13.99
N ASN A 102 -3.21 9.34 -13.88
CA ASN A 102 -4.61 9.07 -13.61
C ASN A 102 -5.04 9.61 -12.24
N PHE A 103 -4.23 9.39 -11.21
CA PHE A 103 -4.47 9.92 -9.88
C PHE A 103 -4.49 11.46 -9.86
N THR A 104 -3.54 12.11 -10.53
CA THR A 104 -3.51 13.59 -10.66
C THR A 104 -4.74 14.13 -11.40
N ARG A 105 -5.16 13.48 -12.49
CA ARG A 105 -6.37 13.88 -13.22
C ARG A 105 -7.64 13.69 -12.39
N ALA A 106 -7.70 12.62 -11.58
CA ALA A 106 -8.80 12.38 -10.67
C ALA A 106 -8.86 13.45 -9.57
N SER A 107 -7.72 13.80 -8.95
CA SER A 107 -7.69 14.85 -7.93
C SER A 107 -8.08 16.22 -8.47
N GLU A 108 -7.62 16.57 -9.68
CA GLU A 108 -8.02 17.82 -10.37
C GLU A 108 -9.52 17.86 -10.67
N ALA A 109 -10.09 16.76 -11.15
CA ALA A 109 -11.52 16.67 -11.45
C ALA A 109 -12.38 16.73 -10.18
N VAL A 110 -11.96 16.08 -9.09
CA VAL A 110 -12.63 16.14 -7.78
C VAL A 110 -12.59 17.55 -7.20
N ALA A 111 -11.43 18.23 -7.25
CA ALA A 111 -11.32 19.61 -6.78
C ALA A 111 -12.17 20.57 -7.61
N CYS A 112 -12.14 20.46 -8.95
CA CYS A 112 -13.03 21.22 -9.83
C CYS A 112 -14.51 20.96 -9.50
N GLY A 113 -14.89 19.69 -9.33
CA GLY A 113 -16.26 19.30 -9.01
C GLY A 113 -16.72 19.86 -7.66
N ALA A 114 -15.84 19.88 -6.67
CA ALA A 114 -16.13 20.40 -5.35
C ALA A 114 -16.19 21.94 -5.33
N GLU A 115 -15.34 22.65 -6.08
CA GLU A 115 -15.46 24.11 -6.28
C GLU A 115 -16.73 24.49 -7.02
N LEU A 116 -17.07 23.74 -8.07
CA LEU A 116 -18.31 23.93 -8.79
C LEU A 116 -19.51 23.69 -7.87
N ALA A 117 -19.48 22.62 -7.06
CA ALA A 117 -20.53 22.34 -6.10
C ALA A 117 -20.66 23.47 -5.06
N LEU A 118 -19.55 24.03 -4.55
CA LEU A 118 -19.58 25.18 -3.64
C LEU A 118 -20.14 26.45 -4.29
N ASN A 119 -19.72 26.75 -5.52
CA ASN A 119 -20.24 27.92 -6.24
C ASN A 119 -21.72 27.76 -6.59
N GLN A 120 -22.13 26.56 -7.02
CA GLN A 120 -23.52 26.24 -7.27
C GLN A 120 -24.35 26.27 -5.98
N THR A 121 -23.87 25.72 -4.87
CA THR A 121 -24.62 25.78 -3.60
C THR A 121 -24.72 27.20 -3.08
N ALA A 122 -23.67 28.02 -3.20
CA ALA A 122 -23.73 29.45 -2.87
C ALA A 122 -24.75 30.20 -3.76
N GLU A 123 -24.75 29.94 -5.06
CA GLU A 123 -25.71 30.53 -5.99
C GLU A 123 -27.15 30.05 -5.72
N MET A 124 -27.34 28.76 -5.40
CA MET A 124 -28.63 28.20 -5.01
C MET A 124 -29.12 28.75 -3.67
N LEU A 125 -28.21 28.99 -2.73
CA LEU A 125 -28.52 29.59 -1.44
C LEU A 125 -28.98 31.03 -1.61
N GLU A 126 -28.32 31.80 -2.48
CA GLU A 126 -28.74 33.17 -2.82
C GLU A 126 -30.08 33.17 -3.58
N ARG A 127 -30.28 32.22 -4.50
CA ARG A 127 -31.59 32.00 -5.17
C ARG A 127 -32.68 31.58 -4.20
N ALA A 128 -32.39 30.78 -3.18
CA ALA A 128 -33.34 30.36 -2.15
C ALA A 128 -33.61 31.48 -1.12
N ARG A 129 -32.66 32.39 -0.94
CA ARG A 129 -32.79 33.58 -0.08
C ARG A 129 -33.79 34.59 -0.64
N GLN A 130 -33.75 34.86 -1.95
CA GLN A 130 -34.65 35.82 -2.58
C GLN A 130 -36.16 35.56 -2.32
N PRO A 131 -36.70 34.34 -2.53
CA PRO A 131 -38.10 34.05 -2.26
C PRO A 131 -38.43 34.13 -0.76
N LEU A 132 -37.50 33.77 0.14
CA LEU A 132 -37.66 33.93 1.59
C LEU A 132 -37.76 35.40 2.00
N VAL A 133 -36.86 36.26 1.52
CA VAL A 133 -36.90 37.71 1.80
C VAL A 133 -38.18 38.33 1.22
N SER A 134 -38.57 37.93 0.01
CA SER A 134 -39.83 38.37 -0.62
C SER A 134 -41.07 37.94 0.19
N ALA A 135 -41.13 36.68 0.65
CA ALA A 135 -42.20 36.17 1.51
C ALA A 135 -42.26 36.90 2.86
N LEU A 136 -41.12 37.14 3.51
CA LEU A 136 -41.03 37.91 4.75
C LEU A 136 -41.53 39.35 4.57
N ASN A 137 -41.20 40.00 3.44
CA ASN A 137 -41.72 41.32 3.11
C ASN A 137 -43.24 41.32 2.93
N LYS A 138 -43.80 40.29 2.28
CA LYS A 138 -45.26 40.11 2.18
C LYS A 138 -45.91 39.90 3.55
N ILE A 139 -45.33 39.06 4.41
CA ILE A 139 -45.83 38.84 5.78
C ILE A 139 -45.78 40.14 6.60
N LYS A 140 -44.70 40.92 6.47
CA LYS A 140 -44.59 42.25 7.09
C LYS A 140 -45.68 43.19 6.58
N ALA A 141 -46.00 43.17 5.29
CA ALA A 141 -47.09 43.97 4.72
C ALA A 141 -48.47 43.53 5.25
N ILE A 142 -48.74 42.22 5.37
CA ILE A 142 -49.95 41.69 6.00
C ILE A 142 -50.08 42.20 7.44
N ALA A 143 -49.00 42.11 8.21
CA ALA A 143 -49.02 42.52 9.60
C ALA A 143 -49.16 44.05 9.77
N GLN A 144 -48.60 44.84 8.85
CA GLN A 144 -48.86 46.29 8.80
C GLN A 144 -50.33 46.61 8.52
N ARG A 145 -50.98 45.90 7.58
CA ARG A 145 -52.43 46.04 7.32
C ARG A 145 -53.26 45.66 8.55
N ALA A 146 -52.92 44.55 9.20
CA ALA A 146 -53.56 44.13 10.45
C ALA A 146 -53.39 45.17 11.57
N LYS A 147 -52.21 45.78 11.70
CA LYS A 147 -51.96 46.87 12.65
C LYS A 147 -52.84 48.08 12.40
N VAL A 148 -53.05 48.48 11.14
CA VAL A 148 -53.96 49.58 10.79
C VAL A 148 -55.39 49.28 11.26
N VAL A 149 -55.87 48.04 11.11
CA VAL A 149 -57.19 47.63 11.61
C VAL A 149 -57.22 47.64 13.13
N ALA A 150 -56.23 47.05 13.79
CA ALA A 150 -56.11 47.07 15.25
C ALA A 150 -56.09 48.50 15.80
N ASP A 151 -55.42 49.44 15.12
CA ASP A 151 -55.41 50.85 15.50
C ASP A 151 -56.77 51.54 15.32
N ARG A 152 -57.53 51.21 14.27
CA ARG A 152 -58.90 51.70 14.10
C ARG A 152 -59.81 51.18 15.22
N VAL A 153 -59.73 49.88 15.51
CA VAL A 153 -60.48 49.24 16.60
C VAL A 153 -60.10 49.89 17.94
N ARG A 154 -58.80 50.08 18.20
CA ARG A 154 -58.30 50.77 19.39
C ARG A 154 -58.84 52.20 19.51
N LYS A 155 -58.85 52.96 18.40
CA LYS A 155 -59.43 54.32 18.37
C LYS A 155 -60.93 54.31 18.68
N PHE A 156 -61.67 53.35 18.11
CA PHE A 156 -63.10 53.18 18.36
C PHE A 156 -63.37 52.85 19.85
N PHE A 157 -62.66 51.88 20.42
CA PHE A 157 -62.77 51.54 21.83
C PHE A 157 -62.34 52.68 22.76
N ARG A 158 -61.32 53.48 22.39
CA ARG A 158 -60.99 54.71 23.15
C ARG A 158 -62.13 55.71 23.14
N SER A 159 -62.77 55.94 22.00
CA SER A 159 -63.92 56.86 21.93
C SER A 159 -65.07 56.40 22.83
N ILE A 160 -65.39 55.10 22.82
CA ILE A 160 -66.38 54.51 23.75
C ILE A 160 -65.94 54.70 25.21
N MET A 161 -64.69 54.35 25.53
CA MET A 161 -64.14 54.49 26.88
C MET A 161 -64.14 55.95 27.35
N ASP A 162 -63.84 56.90 26.48
CA ASP A 162 -63.87 58.32 26.83
C ASP A 162 -65.31 58.76 27.08
N GLY A 163 -66.27 58.30 26.27
CA GLY A 163 -67.71 58.45 26.56
C GLY A 163 -68.09 57.90 27.94
N VAL A 164 -67.67 56.68 28.27
CA VAL A 164 -67.89 56.06 29.60
C VAL A 164 -67.22 56.88 30.70
N LYS A 165 -66.01 57.41 30.49
CA LYS A 165 -65.33 58.29 31.44
C LYS A 165 -66.07 59.61 31.64
N HIS A 166 -66.70 60.17 30.61
CA HIS A 166 -67.54 61.36 30.73
C HIS A 166 -68.78 61.07 31.58
N VAL A 167 -69.47 59.94 31.34
CA VAL A 167 -70.61 59.51 32.15
C VAL A 167 -70.18 59.24 33.59
N ALA A 168 -69.06 58.56 33.82
CA ALA A 168 -68.52 58.30 35.14
C ALA A 168 -68.14 59.61 35.88
N ARG A 169 -67.58 60.61 35.18
CA ARG A 169 -67.30 61.94 35.74
C ARG A 169 -68.58 62.69 36.10
N ALA A 170 -69.60 62.65 35.24
CA ALA A 170 -70.90 63.27 35.52
C ALA A 170 -71.59 62.61 36.73
N LEU A 171 -71.62 61.28 36.79
CA LEU A 171 -72.12 60.52 37.94
C LEU A 171 -71.34 60.86 39.22
N ARG A 172 -70.01 61.00 39.13
CA ARG A 172 -69.19 61.42 40.27
C ARG A 172 -69.57 62.80 40.78
N ASN A 173 -69.84 63.75 39.90
CA ASN A 173 -70.25 65.10 40.28
C ASN A 173 -71.66 65.12 40.90
N VAL A 174 -72.62 64.40 40.32
CA VAL A 174 -73.98 64.22 40.88
C VAL A 174 -73.92 63.53 42.26
N TRP A 175 -73.01 62.57 42.43
CA TRP A 175 -72.76 61.92 43.72
C TRP A 175 -72.10 62.80 44.75
N TYR A 176 -71.14 63.62 44.35
CA TYR A 176 -70.54 64.58 45.26
C TYR A 176 -71.59 65.55 45.81
N TRP A 177 -72.53 65.98 44.96
CA TRP A 177 -73.70 66.76 45.37
C TRP A 177 -74.60 65.97 46.34
N LEU A 178 -74.92 64.70 46.04
CA LEU A 178 -75.78 63.86 46.90
C LEU A 178 -75.16 63.55 48.27
N ILE A 179 -73.82 63.51 48.38
CA ILE A 179 -73.12 63.37 49.66
C ILE A 179 -73.25 64.65 50.48
N HIS A 180 -73.06 65.80 49.83
CA HIS A 180 -73.07 67.10 50.50
C HIS A 180 -74.48 67.57 50.89
N ILE A 181 -75.53 67.07 50.23
CA ILE A 181 -76.93 67.37 50.59
C ILE A 181 -77.28 66.86 51.99
N GLY A 182 -76.68 65.76 52.45
CA GLY A 182 -76.88 65.21 53.79
C GLY A 182 -76.31 66.14 54.88
N ASP A 183 -75.17 66.77 54.61
CA ASP A 183 -74.57 67.74 55.52
C ASP A 183 -75.39 69.05 55.57
N VAL A 184 -75.90 69.51 54.42
CA VAL A 184 -76.81 70.68 54.33
C VAL A 184 -78.17 70.40 54.99
N CYS A 185 -78.69 69.18 54.87
CA CYS A 185 -79.93 68.72 55.55
C CYS A 185 -79.82 68.92 57.07
N ASN A 186 -78.67 68.56 57.64
CA ASN A 186 -78.43 68.67 59.08
C ASN A 186 -78.23 70.13 59.54
N SER A 187 -77.65 71.00 58.70
CA SER A 187 -77.38 72.39 59.07
C SER A 187 -78.60 73.31 58.96
N GLU A 188 -79.46 73.13 57.94
CA GLU A 188 -80.58 74.05 57.66
C GLU A 188 -81.87 73.69 58.39
N LEU A 189 -82.20 72.39 58.52
CA LEU A 189 -83.47 71.98 59.13
C LEU A 189 -83.45 72.06 60.66
N GLY A 190 -82.28 71.93 61.29
CA GLY A 190 -82.15 71.79 62.74
C GLY A 190 -82.92 70.56 63.25
N ASN A 191 -83.03 70.36 64.57
CA ASN A 191 -83.85 69.27 65.08
C ASN A 191 -85.35 69.64 64.93
N PRO A 192 -86.14 68.95 64.08
CA PRO A 192 -87.55 69.29 63.85
C PRO A 192 -88.41 69.22 65.12
N TYR A 193 -88.03 68.36 66.07
CA TYR A 193 -88.67 68.28 67.38
C TYR A 193 -88.59 69.60 68.16
N THR A 194 -87.44 70.28 68.15
CA THR A 194 -87.23 71.50 68.94
C THR A 194 -87.95 72.70 68.35
N LYS A 195 -88.08 72.79 67.02
CA LYS A 195 -88.91 73.82 66.35
C LYS A 195 -90.39 73.64 66.68
N CYS A 196 -90.92 72.42 66.59
CA CYS A 196 -92.32 72.13 66.93
C CYS A 196 -92.61 72.44 68.41
N ALA A 197 -91.75 71.99 69.32
CA ALA A 197 -91.91 72.22 70.75
C ALA A 197 -91.99 73.70 71.11
N ARG A 198 -91.19 74.54 70.44
CA ARG A 198 -91.14 75.99 70.66
C ARG A 198 -92.45 76.71 70.32
N VAL A 199 -93.18 76.24 69.32
CA VAL A 199 -94.49 76.84 68.93
C VAL A 199 -95.52 76.63 70.03
N PHE A 200 -95.61 75.41 70.56
CA PHE A 200 -96.52 75.10 71.67
C PHE A 200 -96.14 75.82 72.96
N ASP A 201 -94.83 75.91 73.27
CA ASP A 201 -94.35 76.66 74.44
C ASP A 201 -94.69 78.16 74.31
N ASN A 202 -94.46 78.77 73.14
CA ASN A 202 -94.81 80.17 72.90
C ASN A 202 -96.32 80.43 72.97
N ALA A 203 -97.16 79.52 72.46
CA ALA A 203 -98.62 79.64 72.55
C ALA A 203 -99.11 79.58 74.00
N LYS A 204 -98.55 78.67 74.80
CA LYS A 204 -98.83 78.55 76.23
C LYS A 204 -98.38 79.81 76.99
N ASP A 205 -97.17 80.30 76.74
CA ASP A 205 -96.63 81.49 77.42
C ASP A 205 -97.39 82.77 77.03
N ASN A 206 -97.81 82.93 75.77
CA ASN A 206 -98.67 84.05 75.37
C ASN A 206 -100.07 83.98 75.99
N CYS A 207 -100.67 82.78 76.07
CA CYS A 207 -101.96 82.59 76.76
C CYS A 207 -101.87 83.03 78.23
N MET A 208 -100.78 82.64 78.91
CA MET A 208 -100.52 83.02 80.32
C MET A 208 -100.37 84.54 80.51
N ARG A 209 -99.84 85.27 79.52
CA ARG A 209 -99.70 86.73 79.58
C ARG A 209 -101.02 87.48 79.40
N VAL A 210 -101.90 87.00 78.51
CA VAL A 210 -103.12 87.72 78.13
C VAL A 210 -104.25 87.53 79.16
N ALA A 211 -104.32 86.36 79.81
CA ALA A 211 -105.40 86.03 80.74
C ALA A 211 -104.88 85.46 82.09
N PRO A 212 -104.28 86.29 82.96
CA PRO A 212 -103.65 85.82 84.20
C PRO A 212 -104.64 85.21 85.21
N ARG A 213 -105.94 85.55 85.14
CA ARG A 213 -106.98 85.02 86.04
C ARG A 213 -107.45 83.59 85.71
N VAL A 214 -107.10 83.03 84.54
CA VAL A 214 -107.52 81.68 84.08
C VAL A 214 -106.34 80.86 83.57
N HIS A 215 -105.22 80.87 84.31
CA HIS A 215 -103.98 80.20 83.93
C HIS A 215 -104.11 78.67 83.69
N HIS A 216 -105.09 78.01 84.32
CA HIS A 216 -105.31 76.57 84.18
C HIS A 216 -105.71 76.16 82.75
N LEU A 217 -106.47 76.99 82.03
CA LEU A 217 -106.92 76.71 80.65
C LEU A 217 -105.76 76.74 79.65
N CYS A 218 -104.71 77.51 79.91
CA CYS A 218 -103.54 77.59 79.03
C CYS A 218 -102.71 76.29 78.99
N TYR A 219 -102.80 75.44 80.03
CA TYR A 219 -102.08 74.16 80.07
C TYR A 219 -102.73 73.06 79.23
N VAL A 220 -103.97 73.23 78.76
CA VAL A 220 -104.68 72.24 77.92
C VAL A 220 -103.96 71.97 76.60
N LEU A 221 -103.13 72.89 76.12
CA LEU A 221 -102.34 72.76 74.89
C LEU A 221 -101.09 71.87 75.04
N MET A 222 -100.63 71.58 76.27
CA MET A 222 -99.37 70.87 76.51
C MET A 222 -99.39 69.35 76.22
N PRO A 223 -100.44 68.56 76.51
CA PRO A 223 -100.46 67.15 76.13
C PRO A 223 -100.41 66.94 74.61
N PHE A 224 -100.96 67.87 73.81
CA PHE A 224 -100.89 67.83 72.35
C PHE A 224 -99.46 68.05 71.82
N LYS A 225 -98.60 68.79 72.54
CA LYS A 225 -97.18 69.01 72.19
C LYS A 225 -96.42 67.70 72.04
N LEU A 226 -96.58 66.76 72.98
CA LEU A 226 -95.80 65.52 72.99
C LEU A 226 -96.16 64.61 71.81
N VAL A 227 -97.46 64.51 71.49
CA VAL A 227 -97.97 63.66 70.41
C VAL A 227 -97.65 64.25 69.03
N LEU A 228 -97.91 65.54 68.83
CA LEU A 228 -97.72 66.19 67.52
C LEU A 228 -96.23 66.40 67.21
N CYS A 229 -95.41 66.77 68.20
CA CYS A 229 -93.97 66.96 67.97
C CYS A 229 -93.19 65.64 67.95
N GLY A 230 -93.68 64.58 68.60
CA GLY A 230 -93.08 63.25 68.52
C GLY A 230 -93.09 62.67 67.09
N LEU A 231 -94.13 62.95 66.31
CA LEU A 231 -94.22 62.55 64.89
C LEU A 231 -93.23 63.31 63.99
N ALA A 232 -92.75 64.49 64.39
CA ALA A 232 -91.78 65.27 63.63
C ALA A 232 -90.37 64.64 63.57
N SER A 233 -90.08 63.67 64.44
CA SER A 233 -88.80 62.91 64.48
C SER A 233 -88.59 62.00 63.26
N LEU A 234 -89.66 61.52 62.61
CA LEU A 234 -89.57 60.62 61.45
C LEU A 234 -88.91 61.27 60.22
N VAL A 235 -88.89 62.60 60.14
CA VAL A 235 -88.24 63.35 59.06
C VAL A 235 -86.71 63.22 59.09
N GLN A 236 -86.12 62.87 60.24
CA GLN A 236 -84.67 62.79 60.42
C GLN A 236 -84.02 61.59 59.70
N VAL A 237 -84.80 60.56 59.33
CA VAL A 237 -84.32 59.37 58.61
C VAL A 237 -83.78 59.74 57.22
N PHE A 238 -84.37 60.73 56.54
CA PHE A 238 -83.91 61.17 55.23
C PHE A 238 -82.48 61.75 55.23
N CYS A 239 -82.04 62.37 56.33
CA CYS A 239 -80.69 62.95 56.41
C CYS A 239 -79.58 61.90 56.69
N VAL A 240 -79.91 60.66 57.08
CA VAL A 240 -78.92 59.61 57.46
C VAL A 240 -78.65 58.61 56.31
N ILE A 241 -79.60 58.44 55.38
CA ILE A 241 -79.50 57.54 54.23
C ILE A 241 -78.23 57.76 53.38
N PRO A 242 -77.76 59.00 53.10
CA PRO A 242 -76.57 59.21 52.27
C PRO A 242 -75.28 58.60 52.84
N LYS A 243 -75.17 58.45 54.17
CA LYS A 243 -73.94 58.00 54.84
C LYS A 243 -73.70 56.48 54.72
N TYR A 244 -74.76 55.68 54.54
CA TYR A 244 -74.68 54.22 54.42
C TYR A 244 -74.39 53.73 53.00
N ILE A 245 -74.64 54.55 51.99
CA ILE A 245 -74.53 54.18 50.56
C ILE A 245 -73.07 54.27 50.04
N GLN A 246 -72.19 54.98 50.75
CA GLN A 246 -70.80 55.26 50.35
C GLN A 246 -69.89 54.03 50.14
N PRO A 247 -69.75 53.07 51.09
CA PRO A 247 -68.82 51.95 50.92
C PRO A 247 -69.28 50.94 49.85
N PHE A 248 -70.59 50.79 49.67
CA PHE A 248 -71.16 49.88 48.68
C PHE A 248 -70.83 50.33 47.25
N LEU A 249 -70.94 51.63 46.95
CA LEU A 249 -70.71 52.13 45.59
C LEU A 249 -69.24 52.12 45.15
N ARG A 250 -68.30 52.47 46.05
CA ARG A 250 -66.87 52.52 45.71
C ARG A 250 -66.33 51.13 45.35
N LYS A 251 -66.75 50.09 46.08
CA LYS A 251 -66.35 48.70 45.81
C LYS A 251 -67.09 48.06 44.64
N THR A 252 -68.38 48.36 44.46
CA THR A 252 -69.20 47.66 43.46
C THR A 252 -69.12 48.26 42.05
N ILE A 253 -68.84 49.56 41.90
CA ILE A 253 -68.88 50.23 40.58
C ILE A 253 -67.51 50.72 40.12
N GLY A 254 -66.75 51.43 40.96
CA GLY A 254 -65.53 52.13 40.53
C GLY A 254 -64.39 51.20 40.10
N THR A 255 -63.95 50.32 41.00
CA THR A 255 -62.82 49.42 40.76
C THR A 255 -63.04 48.37 39.65
N PRO A 256 -64.21 47.70 39.54
CA PRO A 256 -64.41 46.71 38.48
C PRO A 256 -64.46 47.35 37.09
N ILE A 257 -65.01 48.56 36.93
CA ILE A 257 -65.06 49.24 35.63
C ILE A 257 -63.66 49.62 35.14
N ILE A 258 -62.80 50.15 36.02
CA ILE A 258 -61.42 50.51 35.63
C ILE A 258 -60.62 49.26 35.25
N ASN A 259 -60.74 48.18 36.03
CA ASN A 259 -60.05 46.92 35.74
C ASN A 259 -60.56 46.27 34.44
N LEU A 260 -61.85 46.40 34.11
CA LEU A 260 -62.39 45.91 32.84
C LEU A 260 -61.86 46.72 31.66
N ILE A 261 -61.77 48.04 31.82
CA ILE A 261 -61.21 48.95 30.82
C ILE A 261 -59.75 48.62 30.52
N ASP A 262 -58.92 48.42 31.56
CA ASP A 262 -57.50 48.13 31.37
C ASP A 262 -57.28 46.74 30.75
N ARG A 263 -58.12 45.76 31.08
CA ARG A 263 -58.08 44.43 30.46
C ARG A 263 -58.38 44.48 28.97
N VAL A 264 -59.42 45.22 28.58
CA VAL A 264 -59.76 45.44 27.16
C VAL A 264 -58.65 46.22 26.45
N ARG A 265 -58.01 47.19 27.10
CA ARG A 265 -56.88 47.93 26.52
C ARG A 265 -55.70 47.02 26.21
N GLN A 266 -55.35 46.10 27.10
CA GLN A 266 -54.23 45.18 26.95
C GLN A 266 -54.41 44.19 25.80
N GLU A 267 -55.63 43.72 25.54
CA GLU A 267 -55.94 42.83 24.41
C GLU A 267 -55.67 43.48 23.03
N PHE A 268 -55.56 44.81 22.96
CA PHE A 268 -55.34 45.55 21.72
C PHE A 268 -53.95 46.18 21.60
N GLU A 269 -53.00 45.88 22.47
CA GLU A 269 -51.61 46.36 22.37
C GLU A 269 -50.72 45.38 21.59
N PHE A 270 -50.52 45.67 20.30
CA PHE A 270 -49.64 44.88 19.44
C PHE A 270 -48.34 45.64 19.15
N ASN A 271 -47.20 45.10 19.61
CA ASN A 271 -45.87 45.52 19.18
C ASN A 271 -45.26 44.43 18.29
N MET A 272 -44.83 44.81 17.09
CA MET A 272 -44.27 43.87 16.12
C MET A 272 -42.86 44.29 15.76
N THR A 273 -41.90 43.43 16.10
CA THR A 273 -40.51 43.50 15.65
C THR A 273 -40.23 42.31 14.74
N ALA A 274 -39.70 42.56 13.55
CA ALA A 274 -39.32 41.53 12.60
C ALA A 274 -37.80 41.58 12.42
N THR A 275 -37.08 40.66 13.06
CA THR A 275 -35.63 40.49 12.93
C THR A 275 -35.33 39.15 12.30
N TYR A 276 -34.58 39.15 11.21
CA TYR A 276 -34.12 37.93 10.54
C TYR A 276 -32.59 37.88 10.62
N HIS A 277 -32.05 36.74 11.03
CA HIS A 277 -30.61 36.48 11.04
C HIS A 277 -30.34 35.34 10.06
N PHE A 278 -29.60 35.64 9.00
CA PHE A 278 -29.14 34.65 8.04
C PHE A 278 -27.63 34.80 7.92
N SER A 279 -26.90 34.06 8.74
CA SER A 279 -25.44 33.96 8.69
C SER A 279 -25.08 32.58 8.17
N VAL A 280 -24.36 32.56 7.04
CA VAL A 280 -23.83 31.34 6.45
C VAL A 280 -22.32 31.51 6.46
N ASP A 281 -21.68 30.86 7.43
CA ASP A 281 -20.24 30.97 7.62
C ASP A 281 -19.54 29.90 6.76
N LEU A 282 -19.10 30.31 5.57
CA LEU A 282 -18.21 29.50 4.73
C LEU A 282 -16.76 29.76 5.14
N ASN A 283 -16.37 29.26 6.31
CA ASN A 283 -14.99 29.40 6.82
C ASN A 283 -14.09 28.30 6.25
N ALA A 284 -13.67 28.45 5.00
CA ALA A 284 -12.64 27.61 4.39
C ALA A 284 -11.28 28.35 4.43
N SER A 285 -10.30 27.78 5.13
CA SER A 285 -8.93 28.34 5.21
C SER A 285 -8.15 28.21 3.90
N ARG A 286 -8.57 27.33 3.00
CA ARG A 286 -8.01 27.13 1.65
C ARG A 286 -9.10 26.81 0.64
N SER A 287 -8.88 27.23 -0.61
CA SER A 287 -9.73 26.81 -1.73
C SER A 287 -9.43 25.34 -2.11
N LEU A 288 -10.44 24.64 -2.62
CA LEU A 288 -10.30 23.23 -2.99
C LEU A 288 -9.38 23.05 -4.22
N SER A 289 -9.28 24.05 -5.10
CA SER A 289 -8.26 24.09 -6.17
C SER A 289 -6.84 24.17 -5.63
N GLN A 290 -6.57 24.99 -4.61
CA GLN A 290 -5.24 25.06 -3.98
C GLN A 290 -4.81 23.70 -3.41
N VAL A 291 -5.73 22.95 -2.79
CA VAL A 291 -5.43 21.60 -2.28
C VAL A 291 -5.06 20.62 -3.40
N ALA A 292 -5.72 20.69 -4.57
CA ALA A 292 -5.37 19.85 -5.71
C ALA A 292 -4.03 20.23 -6.35
N VAL A 293 -3.70 21.53 -6.39
CA VAL A 293 -2.39 22.01 -6.88
C VAL A 293 -1.27 21.52 -5.95
N ASP A 294 -1.43 21.68 -4.64
CA ASP A 294 -0.46 21.21 -3.64
C ASP A 294 -0.24 19.69 -3.75
N LEU A 295 -1.32 18.92 -3.94
CA LEU A 295 -1.24 17.46 -4.10
C LEU A 295 -0.51 17.07 -5.40
N ARG A 296 -0.79 17.76 -6.51
CA ARG A 296 -0.10 17.56 -7.80
C ARG A 296 1.38 17.87 -7.67
N GLU A 297 1.74 18.95 -7.01
CA GLU A 297 3.12 19.38 -6.84
C GLU A 297 3.90 18.35 -6.00
N ALA A 298 3.35 17.92 -4.86
CA ALA A 298 3.93 16.88 -4.02
C ALA A 298 4.16 15.56 -4.78
N VAL A 299 3.19 15.16 -5.60
CA VAL A 299 3.28 13.97 -6.45
C VAL A 299 4.36 14.13 -7.53
N SER A 300 4.42 15.29 -8.19
CA SER A 300 5.40 15.56 -9.26
C SER A 300 6.84 15.59 -8.74
N MET A 301 7.05 16.10 -7.53
CA MET A 301 8.35 16.10 -6.86
C MET A 301 8.86 14.68 -6.60
N LYS A 302 7.99 13.76 -6.16
CA LYS A 302 8.35 12.35 -5.98
C LYS A 302 8.67 11.64 -7.30
N LEU A 303 7.93 11.96 -8.37
CA LEU A 303 8.19 11.40 -9.70
C LEU A 303 9.51 11.91 -10.29
N HIS A 304 9.89 13.15 -9.99
CA HIS A 304 11.18 13.72 -10.39
C HIS A 304 12.34 12.93 -9.79
N SER A 305 12.28 12.62 -8.48
CA SER A 305 13.27 11.78 -7.82
C SER A 305 13.36 10.38 -8.45
N VAL A 306 12.25 9.79 -8.88
CA VAL A 306 12.25 8.49 -9.59
C VAL A 306 12.93 8.60 -10.96
N ARG A 307 12.72 9.69 -11.70
CA ARG A 307 13.39 9.94 -12.98
C ARG A 307 14.89 10.17 -12.81
N GLU A 308 15.32 10.88 -11.75
CA GLU A 308 16.74 11.05 -11.43
C GLU A 308 17.40 9.71 -11.07
N VAL A 309 16.73 8.85 -10.30
CA VAL A 309 17.21 7.50 -10.01
C VAL A 309 17.33 6.66 -11.30
N LEU A 310 16.37 6.78 -12.22
CA LEU A 310 16.44 6.09 -13.50
C LEU A 310 17.55 6.64 -14.42
N ALA A 311 17.80 7.95 -14.38
CA ALA A 311 18.95 8.56 -15.05
C ALA A 311 20.28 8.06 -14.46
N LEU A 312 20.35 7.88 -13.14
CA LEU A 312 21.49 7.26 -12.46
C LEU A 312 21.72 5.81 -12.94
N VAL A 313 20.65 5.04 -13.18
CA VAL A 313 20.72 3.69 -13.77
C VAL A 313 21.22 3.73 -15.23
N GLY A 314 20.95 4.79 -15.99
CA GLY A 314 21.57 5.01 -17.30
C GLY A 314 23.10 5.02 -17.21
N TYR A 315 23.66 5.78 -16.26
CA TYR A 315 25.11 5.83 -16.03
C TYR A 315 25.71 4.53 -15.49
N THR A 316 24.94 3.64 -14.87
CA THR A 316 25.45 2.33 -14.42
C THR A 316 25.58 1.31 -15.57
N THR A 317 24.90 1.51 -16.69
CA THR A 317 24.96 0.61 -17.86
C THR A 317 26.38 0.47 -18.47
N PRO A 318 27.11 1.57 -18.78
CA PRO A 318 28.50 1.45 -19.27
C PRO A 318 29.45 0.88 -18.21
N LEU A 319 29.23 1.17 -16.91
CA LEU A 319 29.99 0.57 -15.82
C LEU A 319 29.79 -0.96 -15.77
N LEU A 320 28.56 -1.41 -15.98
CA LEU A 320 28.26 -2.85 -16.00
C LEU A 320 28.85 -3.52 -17.25
N LEU A 321 28.81 -2.87 -18.41
CA LEU A 321 29.41 -3.38 -19.65
C LEU A 321 30.94 -3.52 -19.53
N THR A 322 31.60 -2.53 -18.91
CA THR A 322 33.05 -2.62 -18.62
C THR A 322 33.36 -3.71 -17.61
N LEU A 323 32.51 -3.92 -16.60
CA LEU A 323 32.64 -5.02 -15.65
C LEU A 323 32.46 -6.40 -16.30
N LEU A 324 31.52 -6.56 -17.23
CA LEU A 324 31.35 -7.78 -18.03
C LEU A 324 32.59 -8.06 -18.90
N TYR A 325 33.18 -7.02 -19.50
CA TYR A 325 34.43 -7.14 -20.24
C TYR A 325 35.60 -7.55 -19.36
N LEU A 326 35.73 -6.95 -18.16
CA LEU A 326 36.75 -7.32 -17.19
C LEU A 326 36.57 -8.77 -16.70
N GLN A 327 35.33 -9.22 -16.51
CA GLN A 327 35.03 -10.62 -16.19
C GLN A 327 35.42 -11.58 -17.31
N ALA A 328 35.19 -11.21 -18.59
CA ALA A 328 35.65 -11.99 -19.73
C ALA A 328 37.19 -12.08 -19.79
N LEU A 329 37.89 -10.97 -19.51
CA LEU A 329 39.35 -10.96 -19.40
C LEU A 329 39.86 -11.83 -18.25
N CYS A 330 39.26 -11.70 -17.06
CA CYS A 330 39.62 -12.49 -15.88
C CYS A 330 39.38 -13.98 -16.11
N TYR A 331 38.22 -14.35 -16.68
CA TYR A 331 37.94 -15.74 -17.03
C TYR A 331 38.98 -16.31 -18.01
N ARG A 332 39.35 -15.54 -19.06
CA ARG A 332 40.40 -15.95 -20.00
C ARG A 332 41.74 -16.12 -19.31
N TYR A 333 42.12 -15.20 -18.42
CA TYR A 333 43.36 -15.26 -17.66
C TYR A 333 43.42 -16.52 -16.77
N CYS A 334 42.38 -16.74 -15.96
CA CYS A 334 42.26 -17.93 -15.11
C CYS A 334 42.28 -19.22 -15.93
N TYR A 335 41.55 -19.26 -17.05
CA TYR A 335 41.49 -20.42 -17.96
C TYR A 335 42.88 -20.81 -18.52
N LEU A 336 43.75 -19.82 -18.77
CA LEU A 336 45.08 -20.05 -19.35
C LEU A 336 46.16 -20.38 -18.32
N ASN A 337 45.99 -19.94 -17.07
CA ASN A 337 47.04 -20.03 -16.05
C ASN A 337 46.76 -21.08 -14.96
N TRP A 338 45.51 -21.52 -14.79
CA TRP A 338 45.10 -22.46 -13.73
C TRP A 338 44.43 -23.69 -14.34
N ASP A 339 45.05 -24.85 -14.17
CA ASP A 339 44.55 -26.11 -14.76
C ASP A 339 43.28 -26.64 -14.08
N ASP A 340 43.11 -26.34 -12.79
CA ASP A 340 41.94 -26.72 -11.98
C ASP A 340 40.70 -25.88 -12.28
N PHE A 341 40.87 -24.66 -12.79
CA PHE A 341 39.79 -23.68 -12.93
C PHE A 341 38.76 -24.11 -13.99
N ASP A 342 37.50 -24.33 -13.61
CA ASP A 342 36.41 -24.74 -14.53
C ASP A 342 36.73 -26.03 -15.32
N ASN A 343 37.51 -26.94 -14.72
CA ASN A 343 37.97 -28.19 -15.33
C ASN A 343 37.16 -29.42 -14.87
N ILE A 344 35.84 -29.32 -14.94
CA ILE A 344 34.90 -30.37 -14.49
C ILE A 344 34.30 -31.19 -15.63
N TYR A 345 34.67 -30.91 -16.89
CA TYR A 345 33.99 -31.49 -18.05
C TYR A 345 34.75 -32.62 -18.73
N ILE A 346 34.04 -33.71 -19.01
CA ILE A 346 34.53 -34.86 -19.79
C ILE A 346 34.21 -34.61 -21.26
N THR A 347 35.24 -34.25 -22.04
CA THR A 347 35.12 -33.90 -23.46
C THR A 347 35.30 -35.11 -24.38
N SER A 348 34.97 -34.95 -25.66
CA SER A 348 35.26 -35.96 -26.69
C SER A 348 36.75 -36.29 -26.80
N ARG A 349 37.64 -35.30 -26.58
CA ARG A 349 39.10 -35.52 -26.51
C ARG A 349 39.50 -36.36 -25.31
N PHE A 350 38.88 -36.15 -24.15
CA PHE A 350 39.07 -37.01 -22.97
C PHE A 350 38.68 -38.46 -23.29
N LEU A 351 37.50 -38.66 -23.89
CA LEU A 351 37.02 -39.99 -24.29
C LEU A 351 37.93 -40.67 -25.32
N ARG A 352 38.50 -39.91 -26.26
CA ARG A 352 39.47 -40.43 -27.22
C ARG A 352 40.75 -40.90 -26.51
N MET A 353 41.26 -40.11 -25.57
CA MET A 353 42.44 -40.47 -24.78
C MET A 353 42.19 -41.72 -23.93
N GLU A 354 40.99 -41.87 -23.37
CA GLU A 354 40.56 -43.09 -22.68
C GLU A 354 40.60 -44.31 -23.61
N ALA A 355 40.02 -44.21 -24.81
CA ALA A 355 39.96 -45.31 -25.78
C ALA A 355 41.35 -45.80 -26.20
N VAL A 356 42.28 -44.87 -26.46
CA VAL A 356 43.68 -45.21 -26.80
C VAL A 356 44.37 -45.92 -25.63
N ARG A 357 44.14 -45.47 -24.39
CA ARG A 357 44.73 -46.09 -23.19
C ARG A 357 44.13 -47.45 -22.90
N SER A 358 42.82 -47.64 -23.11
CA SER A 358 42.18 -48.95 -22.94
C SER A 358 42.70 -49.96 -23.94
N LEU A 359 42.93 -49.55 -25.20
CA LEU A 359 43.55 -50.41 -26.23
C LEU A 359 44.99 -50.78 -25.87
N ALA A 360 45.73 -49.86 -25.26
CA ALA A 360 47.09 -50.09 -24.79
C ALA A 360 47.19 -50.86 -23.46
N GLY A 361 46.07 -51.29 -22.86
CA GLY A 361 46.06 -51.99 -21.57
C GLY A 361 46.49 -51.14 -20.37
N LEU A 362 46.47 -49.82 -20.50
CA LEU A 362 46.82 -48.88 -19.43
C LEU A 362 45.61 -48.62 -18.50
N PRO A 363 45.83 -48.18 -17.25
CA PRO A 363 44.74 -47.86 -16.34
C PRO A 363 43.84 -46.75 -16.89
N THR A 364 42.54 -47.04 -16.81
CA THR A 364 41.40 -46.29 -17.34
C THR A 364 40.64 -45.55 -16.22
N VAL A 365 40.03 -44.42 -16.56
CA VAL A 365 39.21 -43.63 -15.63
C VAL A 365 37.73 -44.03 -15.72
N LEU A 366 37.25 -44.51 -16.86
CA LEU A 366 35.85 -44.92 -17.01
C LEU A 366 35.64 -46.39 -16.64
N PRO A 367 34.50 -46.76 -16.01
CA PRO A 367 33.33 -45.94 -15.69
C PRO A 367 33.53 -45.02 -14.47
N LEU A 368 32.81 -43.89 -14.45
CA LEU A 368 32.77 -43.00 -13.29
C LEU A 368 32.02 -43.65 -12.12
N ARG A 369 32.52 -43.44 -10.90
CA ARG A 369 31.78 -43.80 -9.68
C ARG A 369 30.56 -42.89 -9.52
N PRO A 370 29.49 -43.33 -8.82
CA PRO A 370 28.29 -42.50 -8.61
C PRO A 370 28.57 -41.12 -8.01
N HIS A 371 29.55 -41.01 -7.10
CA HIS A 371 29.96 -39.75 -6.51
C HIS A 371 30.71 -38.85 -7.51
N GLU A 372 31.60 -39.44 -8.34
CA GLU A 372 32.35 -38.70 -9.36
C GLU A 372 31.43 -38.19 -10.47
N ALA A 373 30.40 -38.97 -10.83
CA ALA A 373 29.40 -38.61 -11.84
C ALA A 373 28.53 -37.40 -11.44
N ARG A 374 28.51 -37.00 -10.15
CA ARG A 374 27.87 -35.76 -9.69
C ARG A 374 28.73 -34.51 -9.92
N THR A 375 30.05 -34.69 -9.94
CA THR A 375 31.02 -33.59 -10.10
C THR A 375 31.45 -33.42 -11.54
N TYR A 376 31.75 -34.53 -12.23
CA TYR A 376 32.27 -34.52 -13.60
C TYR A 376 31.17 -34.79 -14.61
N ILE A 377 30.90 -33.80 -15.47
CA ILE A 377 29.77 -33.79 -16.40
C ILE A 377 30.24 -33.73 -17.85
N GLN A 378 29.41 -34.16 -18.79
CA GLN A 378 29.69 -33.93 -20.21
C GLN A 378 29.25 -32.51 -20.60
N PRO A 379 29.97 -31.77 -21.47
CA PRO A 379 29.59 -30.41 -21.86
C PRO A 379 28.15 -30.31 -22.40
N GLY A 380 27.71 -31.31 -23.16
CA GLY A 380 26.37 -31.39 -23.75
C GLY A 380 25.31 -32.04 -22.85
N SER A 381 25.62 -32.40 -21.60
CA SER A 381 24.62 -33.03 -20.74
C SER A 381 23.57 -32.02 -20.27
N ILE A 382 22.30 -32.41 -20.38
CA ILE A 382 21.17 -31.61 -19.89
C ILE A 382 21.17 -31.51 -18.36
N PHE A 383 21.82 -32.47 -17.68
CA PHE A 383 21.96 -32.48 -16.22
C PHE A 383 22.76 -31.26 -15.72
N LEU A 384 22.20 -30.59 -14.72
CA LEU A 384 22.85 -29.52 -13.97
C LEU A 384 23.68 -30.12 -12.83
N SER A 385 24.84 -29.52 -12.56
CA SER A 385 25.60 -29.77 -11.34
C SER A 385 24.83 -29.28 -10.11
N GLU A 386 25.12 -29.83 -8.92
CA GLU A 386 24.47 -29.39 -7.65
C GLU A 386 24.58 -27.88 -7.44
N TRP A 387 25.74 -27.29 -7.76
CA TRP A 387 25.95 -25.84 -7.68
C TRP A 387 25.13 -25.07 -8.73
N GLU A 388 25.10 -25.54 -9.98
CA GLU A 388 24.29 -24.94 -11.04
C GLU A 388 22.79 -24.98 -10.69
N GLN A 389 22.34 -26.04 -10.02
CA GLN A 389 20.96 -26.21 -9.56
C GLN A 389 20.61 -25.22 -8.44
N ILE A 390 21.47 -25.06 -7.43
CA ILE A 390 21.27 -24.08 -6.36
C ILE A 390 21.16 -22.67 -6.93
N PHE A 391 22.09 -22.28 -7.81
CA PHE A 391 22.03 -20.98 -8.46
C PHE A 391 20.79 -20.83 -9.35
N TYR A 392 20.40 -21.86 -10.09
CA TYR A 392 19.18 -21.84 -10.90
C TYR A 392 17.92 -21.59 -10.07
N VAL A 393 17.78 -22.27 -8.93
CA VAL A 393 16.62 -22.10 -8.03
C VAL A 393 16.59 -20.68 -7.45
N LEU A 394 17.72 -20.18 -6.96
CA LEU A 394 17.82 -18.82 -6.41
C LEU A 394 17.44 -17.75 -7.44
N GLU A 395 17.93 -17.91 -8.67
CA GLU A 395 17.70 -16.98 -9.76
C GLU A 395 16.24 -17.02 -10.25
N THR A 396 15.65 -18.22 -10.33
CA THR A 396 14.23 -18.40 -10.66
C THR A 396 13.33 -17.78 -9.60
N PHE A 397 13.66 -17.96 -8.32
CA PHE A 397 12.95 -17.32 -7.21
C PHE A 397 13.01 -15.78 -7.29
N ASN A 398 14.20 -15.23 -7.57
CA ASN A 398 14.38 -13.79 -7.75
C ASN A 398 13.57 -13.23 -8.92
N LEU A 399 13.51 -13.94 -10.04
CA LEU A 399 12.69 -13.56 -11.19
C LEU A 399 11.19 -13.62 -10.86
N ALA A 400 10.74 -14.70 -10.21
CA ALA A 400 9.34 -14.86 -9.79
C ALA A 400 8.89 -13.74 -8.85
N ARG A 401 9.74 -13.36 -7.88
CA ARG A 401 9.49 -12.23 -6.98
C ARG A 401 9.33 -10.91 -7.75
N HIS A 402 10.20 -10.62 -8.71
CA HIS A 402 10.08 -9.41 -9.53
C HIS A 402 8.85 -9.43 -10.43
N LEU A 403 8.56 -10.57 -11.06
CA LEU A 403 7.39 -10.75 -11.91
C LEU A 403 6.09 -10.51 -11.13
N LEU A 404 6.01 -11.00 -9.89
CA LEU A 404 4.87 -10.77 -9.00
C LEU A 404 4.65 -9.27 -8.74
N VAL A 405 5.72 -8.54 -8.40
CA VAL A 405 5.63 -7.09 -8.15
C VAL A 405 5.18 -6.35 -9.42
N VAL A 406 5.72 -6.69 -10.58
CA VAL A 406 5.33 -6.05 -11.83
C VAL A 406 3.90 -6.37 -12.21
N LEU A 407 3.45 -7.63 -12.07
CA LEU A 407 2.07 -8.00 -12.33
C LEU A 407 1.10 -7.22 -11.45
N LEU A 408 1.45 -7.01 -10.16
CA LEU A 408 0.67 -6.18 -9.24
C LEU A 408 0.62 -4.71 -9.69
N LEU A 409 1.73 -4.14 -10.16
CA LEU A 409 1.77 -2.76 -10.67
C LEU A 409 0.97 -2.59 -11.97
N VAL A 410 1.05 -3.56 -12.89
CA VAL A 410 0.24 -3.58 -14.11
C VAL A 410 -1.23 -3.69 -13.76
N PHE A 411 -1.60 -4.60 -12.86
CA PHE A 411 -2.97 -4.75 -12.37
C PHE A 411 -3.48 -3.46 -11.74
N LEU A 412 -2.66 -2.79 -10.92
CA LEU A 412 -3.01 -1.51 -10.29
C LEU A 412 -3.32 -0.44 -11.35
N ASP A 413 -2.52 -0.35 -12.42
CA ASP A 413 -2.76 0.66 -13.45
C ASP A 413 -4.08 0.43 -14.19
N TYR A 414 -4.36 -0.83 -14.57
CA TYR A 414 -5.64 -1.19 -15.16
C TYR A 414 -6.80 -0.97 -14.18
N ALA A 415 -6.65 -1.37 -12.92
CA ALA A 415 -7.69 -1.19 -11.90
C ALA A 415 -8.01 0.29 -11.69
N VAL A 416 -7.00 1.15 -11.59
CA VAL A 416 -7.19 2.61 -11.49
C VAL A 416 -7.89 3.15 -12.73
N PHE A 417 -7.46 2.77 -13.93
CA PHE A 417 -8.14 3.17 -15.16
C PHE A 417 -9.63 2.77 -15.15
N TRP A 418 -9.95 1.51 -14.86
CA TRP A 418 -11.32 0.99 -14.84
C TRP A 418 -12.19 1.66 -13.78
N VAL A 419 -11.67 1.88 -12.57
CA VAL A 419 -12.40 2.58 -11.50
C VAL A 419 -12.71 4.02 -11.91
N LEU A 420 -11.75 4.72 -12.52
CA LEU A 420 -11.96 6.10 -12.98
C LEU A 420 -12.92 6.17 -14.18
N ASP A 421 -12.91 5.19 -15.08
CA ASP A 421 -13.84 5.14 -16.21
C ASP A 421 -15.27 4.81 -15.75
N LEU A 422 -15.42 3.89 -14.78
CA LEU A 422 -16.70 3.61 -14.12
C LEU A 422 -17.23 4.86 -13.40
N ALA A 423 -16.37 5.57 -12.67
CA ALA A 423 -16.74 6.83 -12.03
C ALA A 423 -17.19 7.88 -13.06
N ARG A 424 -16.47 7.99 -14.19
CA ARG A 424 -16.85 8.86 -15.31
C ARG A 424 -18.23 8.50 -15.88
N TYR A 425 -18.58 7.21 -15.97
CA TYR A 425 -19.88 6.77 -16.46
C TYR A 425 -21.02 7.18 -15.51
N HIS A 426 -20.86 6.94 -14.20
CA HIS A 426 -21.91 7.25 -13.22
C HIS A 426 -22.04 8.74 -12.90
N LEU A 427 -20.96 9.52 -12.94
CA LEU A 427 -20.97 10.97 -12.69
C LEU A 427 -21.57 11.78 -13.85
N GLN A 428 -21.98 11.16 -14.97
CA GLN A 428 -22.65 11.84 -16.08
C GLN A 428 -24.17 11.95 -15.93
N GLY A 429 -24.77 11.32 -14.92
CA GLY A 429 -26.21 11.43 -14.66
C GLY A 429 -26.57 12.83 -14.15
N GLU A 430 -27.39 13.56 -14.90
CA GLU A 430 -28.02 14.80 -14.43
C GLU A 430 -28.99 14.45 -13.30
N ILE A 431 -28.58 14.62 -12.04
CA ILE A 431 -29.50 14.52 -10.89
C ILE A 431 -30.31 15.82 -10.86
N VAL A 432 -31.45 15.80 -11.57
CA VAL A 432 -32.44 16.87 -11.48
C VAL A 432 -33.25 16.63 -10.21
N ALA A 433 -32.95 17.38 -9.16
CA ALA A 433 -33.79 17.42 -7.97
C ALA A 433 -35.09 18.18 -8.34
N ARG A 434 -36.07 17.47 -8.89
CA ARG A 434 -37.43 18.01 -9.05
C ARG A 434 -38.10 18.05 -7.68
N SER A 435 -38.55 19.23 -7.24
CA SER A 435 -39.47 19.35 -6.10
C SER A 435 -40.77 18.63 -6.44
N PRO A 436 -41.17 17.55 -5.73
CA PRO A 436 -42.20 16.64 -6.24
C PRO A 436 -43.65 17.11 -6.03
N VAL A 437 -43.94 18.23 -5.35
CA VAL A 437 -45.34 18.65 -5.11
C VAL A 437 -45.49 20.17 -5.16
N LEU A 438 -46.10 20.68 -6.24
CA LEU A 438 -46.62 22.04 -6.32
C LEU A 438 -48.02 22.03 -5.68
N VAL A 439 -48.24 22.78 -4.60
CA VAL A 439 -49.55 22.86 -3.91
C VAL A 439 -50.20 24.20 -4.26
N SER A 440 -51.13 24.21 -5.22
CA SER A 440 -51.90 25.40 -5.58
C SER A 440 -53.11 25.55 -4.66
N ILE A 441 -53.15 26.62 -3.86
CA ILE A 441 -54.27 26.94 -2.97
C ILE A 441 -55.04 28.14 -3.57
N SER A 442 -56.35 28.02 -3.76
CA SER A 442 -57.21 29.12 -4.24
C SER A 442 -58.13 29.62 -3.13
N VAL A 443 -58.15 30.94 -2.87
CA VAL A 443 -58.96 31.56 -1.82
C VAL A 443 -60.14 32.34 -2.45
N GLU A 444 -61.36 31.81 -2.28
CA GLU A 444 -62.61 32.45 -2.71
C GLU A 444 -63.16 33.42 -1.66
N GLY A 445 -63.64 34.58 -2.11
CA GLY A 445 -64.21 35.64 -1.25
C GLY A 445 -63.49 37.00 -1.36
N THR A 446 -64.28 38.08 -1.29
CA THR A 446 -63.82 39.49 -1.41
C THR A 446 -63.64 40.19 -0.07
N GLY A 447 -63.89 39.50 1.04
CA GLY A 447 -63.75 40.04 2.40
C GLY A 447 -62.30 40.31 2.82
N TYR A 448 -62.13 41.07 3.90
CA TYR A 448 -60.81 41.42 4.46
C TYR A 448 -59.98 40.18 4.86
N SER A 449 -60.62 39.17 5.45
CA SER A 449 -60.00 37.87 5.75
C SER A 449 -59.53 37.16 4.48
N GLY A 450 -60.35 37.15 3.42
CA GLY A 450 -59.99 36.60 2.11
C GLY A 450 -58.74 37.25 1.51
N ASN A 451 -58.59 38.57 1.67
CA ASN A 451 -57.38 39.28 1.23
C ASN A 451 -56.14 38.89 2.03
N ILE A 452 -56.24 38.71 3.35
CA ILE A 452 -55.13 38.23 4.19
C ILE A 452 -54.70 36.81 3.77
N TYR A 453 -55.65 35.90 3.59
CA TYR A 453 -55.35 34.53 3.17
C TYR A 453 -54.76 34.47 1.76
N ARG A 454 -55.24 35.32 0.83
CA ARG A 454 -54.67 35.43 -0.52
C ARG A 454 -53.22 35.95 -0.51
N ASP A 455 -52.95 36.97 0.31
CA ASP A 455 -51.59 37.48 0.50
C ASP A 455 -50.66 36.39 1.08
N LEU A 456 -51.15 35.59 2.03
CA LEU A 456 -50.41 34.48 2.64
C LEU A 456 -50.10 33.36 1.62
N VAL A 457 -51.10 32.90 0.87
CA VAL A 457 -50.93 31.89 -0.19
C VAL A 457 -49.95 32.35 -1.26
N SER A 458 -50.01 33.63 -1.65
CA SER A 458 -49.08 34.21 -2.62
C SER A 458 -47.63 34.31 -2.13
N ALA A 459 -47.40 34.23 -0.81
CA ALA A 459 -46.07 34.14 -0.22
C ALA A 459 -45.53 32.70 -0.25
N PHE A 460 -46.41 31.69 -0.16
CA PHE A 460 -46.05 30.28 -0.24
C PHE A 460 -45.77 29.80 -1.67
N ASP A 461 -46.49 30.31 -2.68
CA ASP A 461 -46.28 29.93 -4.09
C ASP A 461 -44.88 30.32 -4.59
N ILE A 462 -44.36 31.46 -4.12
CA ILE A 462 -43.00 31.95 -4.41
C ILE A 462 -41.91 31.00 -3.87
N LEU A 463 -42.20 30.21 -2.83
CA LEU A 463 -41.26 29.25 -2.25
C LEU A 463 -41.17 27.94 -3.06
N GLN A 464 -42.10 27.68 -3.99
CA GLN A 464 -42.22 26.39 -4.68
C GLN A 464 -41.59 26.32 -6.08
N GLN A 465 -41.24 27.46 -6.70
CA GLN A 465 -40.82 27.53 -8.12
C GLN A 465 -39.31 27.30 -8.38
N GLY A 466 -38.65 26.43 -7.62
CA GLY A 466 -37.22 26.13 -7.80
C GLY A 466 -36.97 24.86 -8.61
N ASN A 467 -36.63 24.98 -9.90
CA ASN A 467 -36.02 23.88 -10.67
C ASN A 467 -34.50 24.00 -10.59
N VAL A 468 -33.83 22.99 -10.02
CA VAL A 468 -32.38 22.99 -9.87
C VAL A 468 -31.77 21.78 -10.57
N SER A 469 -30.92 22.03 -11.57
CA SER A 469 -30.02 21.04 -12.17
C SER A 469 -28.62 21.19 -11.56
N VAL A 470 -28.09 20.11 -10.97
CA VAL A 470 -26.88 20.17 -10.12
C VAL A 470 -25.58 19.80 -10.84
N LEU A 471 -25.57 19.35 -12.10
CA LEU A 471 -24.32 18.90 -12.75
C LEU A 471 -23.96 19.65 -14.03
N SER A 472 -22.76 20.25 -14.04
CA SER A 472 -22.15 20.88 -15.23
C SER A 472 -21.10 19.97 -15.86
N ARG A 473 -21.04 19.94 -17.19
CA ARG A 473 -20.07 19.16 -18.01
C ARG A 473 -18.60 19.59 -17.86
N ARG A 474 -18.29 20.60 -17.04
CA ARG A 474 -17.00 21.31 -16.99
C ARG A 474 -15.89 20.52 -16.28
N CYS A 475 -16.21 19.70 -15.28
CA CYS A 475 -15.24 18.96 -14.46
C CYS A 475 -15.15 17.47 -14.82
N ARG A 476 -15.18 17.13 -16.12
CA ARG A 476 -15.23 15.73 -16.57
C ARG A 476 -13.89 15.02 -16.35
N LEU A 477 -13.92 13.92 -15.60
CA LEU A 477 -12.80 13.00 -15.50
C LEU A 477 -12.43 12.41 -16.88
N ARG A 478 -11.14 12.47 -17.23
CA ARG A 478 -10.59 11.89 -18.46
C ARG A 478 -9.45 10.92 -18.09
N PRO A 479 -9.76 9.64 -17.78
CA PRO A 479 -8.73 8.66 -17.49
C PRO A 479 -7.80 8.48 -18.71
N SER A 480 -6.50 8.31 -18.47
CA SER A 480 -5.53 7.87 -19.48
C SER A 480 -5.50 6.35 -19.55
N GLU A 481 -5.70 5.85 -20.77
CA GLU A 481 -5.67 4.43 -21.06
C GLU A 481 -4.24 3.88 -20.95
N PRO A 482 -4.07 2.66 -20.41
CA PRO A 482 -2.77 1.97 -20.40
C PRO A 482 -2.25 1.72 -21.83
N ASP A 483 -0.99 2.07 -22.12
CA ASP A 483 -0.42 1.92 -23.47
C ASP A 483 -0.06 0.47 -23.81
N SER A 484 -0.89 -0.16 -24.65
CA SER A 484 -0.70 -1.54 -25.13
C SER A 484 0.70 -1.84 -25.68
N THR A 485 1.33 -0.90 -26.40
CA THR A 485 2.66 -1.10 -26.98
C THR A 485 3.73 -1.18 -25.89
N GLY A 486 3.67 -0.29 -24.91
CA GLY A 486 4.52 -0.33 -23.71
C GLY A 486 4.38 -1.63 -22.91
N TYR A 487 3.17 -2.16 -22.73
CA TYR A 487 2.96 -3.44 -22.03
C TYR A 487 3.53 -4.62 -22.81
N VAL A 488 3.39 -4.65 -24.13
CA VAL A 488 4.03 -5.67 -24.97
C VAL A 488 5.55 -5.59 -24.84
N ALA A 489 6.14 -4.39 -24.87
CA ALA A 489 7.58 -4.20 -24.65
C ALA A 489 8.02 -4.73 -23.27
N ILE A 490 7.30 -4.39 -22.19
CA ILE A 490 7.58 -4.92 -20.83
C ILE A 490 7.49 -6.45 -20.82
N GLY A 491 6.45 -7.02 -21.44
CA GLY A 491 6.26 -8.47 -21.54
C GLY A 491 7.39 -9.17 -22.30
N THR A 492 7.83 -8.60 -23.43
CA THR A 492 8.97 -9.14 -24.20
C THR A 492 10.27 -9.10 -23.42
N MET A 493 10.54 -8.03 -22.66
CA MET A 493 11.74 -7.93 -21.81
C MET A 493 11.74 -8.96 -20.68
N TYR A 494 10.60 -9.18 -20.01
CA TYR A 494 10.49 -10.23 -18.99
C TYR A 494 10.54 -11.64 -19.61
N GLY A 495 10.02 -11.82 -20.82
CA GLY A 495 10.20 -13.04 -21.60
C GLY A 495 11.66 -13.33 -21.91
N LEU A 496 12.45 -12.31 -22.26
CA LEU A 496 13.89 -12.42 -22.45
C LEU A 496 14.61 -12.75 -21.13
N CYS A 497 14.24 -12.10 -20.01
CA CYS A 497 14.76 -12.46 -18.68
C CYS A 497 14.50 -13.93 -18.36
N PHE A 498 13.28 -14.42 -18.62
CA PHE A 498 12.91 -15.81 -18.41
C PHE A 498 13.75 -16.76 -19.28
N PHE A 499 13.91 -16.46 -20.56
CA PHE A 499 14.79 -17.22 -21.46
C PHE A 499 16.23 -17.26 -20.93
N VAL A 500 16.78 -16.13 -20.49
CA VAL A 500 18.14 -16.06 -19.92
C VAL A 500 18.23 -16.83 -18.61
N THR A 501 17.18 -16.87 -17.77
CA THR A 501 17.17 -17.70 -16.56
C THR A 501 17.19 -19.19 -16.87
N LEU A 502 16.42 -19.64 -17.86
CA LEU A 502 16.36 -21.04 -18.30
C LEU A 502 17.66 -21.50 -18.94
N PHE A 503 18.15 -20.75 -19.92
CA PHE A 503 19.26 -21.18 -20.77
C PHE A 503 20.61 -20.62 -20.34
N GLY A 504 20.67 -19.64 -19.44
CA GLY A 504 21.91 -18.92 -19.12
C GLY A 504 23.01 -19.79 -18.52
N ASN A 505 22.67 -20.83 -17.74
CA ASN A 505 23.65 -21.78 -17.22
C ASN A 505 24.27 -22.62 -18.36
N TYR A 506 23.45 -23.09 -19.30
CA TYR A 506 23.92 -23.83 -20.48
C TYR A 506 24.76 -22.93 -21.40
N ILE A 507 24.32 -21.69 -21.62
CA ILE A 507 25.06 -20.70 -22.41
C ILE A 507 26.39 -20.36 -21.74
N SER A 508 26.45 -20.31 -20.41
CA SER A 508 27.70 -20.07 -19.66
C SER A 508 28.76 -21.15 -19.89
N ARG A 509 28.36 -22.38 -20.25
CA ARG A 509 29.29 -23.47 -20.63
C ARG A 509 29.98 -23.21 -21.97
N LEU A 510 29.42 -22.36 -22.84
CA LEU A 510 30.09 -21.96 -24.10
C LEU A 510 31.40 -21.19 -23.83
N ARG A 511 31.58 -20.57 -22.65
CA ARG A 511 32.84 -19.88 -22.32
C ARG A 511 34.05 -20.80 -22.48
N ARG A 512 33.96 -22.01 -21.93
CA ARG A 512 34.99 -23.05 -22.08
C ARG A 512 35.17 -23.44 -23.54
N VAL A 513 34.07 -23.66 -24.27
CA VAL A 513 34.11 -24.07 -25.69
C VAL A 513 34.82 -23.03 -26.56
N ILE A 514 34.54 -21.74 -26.32
CA ILE A 514 35.21 -20.62 -26.98
C ILE A 514 36.70 -20.68 -26.67
N CYS A 515 37.09 -20.73 -25.39
CA CYS A 515 38.50 -20.82 -24.99
C CYS A 515 39.21 -22.05 -25.60
N ALA A 516 38.58 -23.23 -25.57
CA ALA A 516 39.14 -24.46 -26.14
C ALA A 516 39.35 -24.36 -27.67
N SER A 517 38.45 -23.67 -28.39
CA SER A 517 38.58 -23.44 -29.84
C SER A 517 39.73 -22.48 -30.21
N TYR A 518 40.03 -21.54 -29.30
CA TYR A 518 41.10 -20.55 -29.44
C TYR A 518 42.40 -20.95 -28.75
N TYR A 519 42.45 -21.95 -27.89
CA TYR A 519 43.68 -22.40 -27.22
C TYR A 519 43.70 -23.93 -27.13
N PRO A 520 43.80 -24.66 -28.26
CA PRO A 520 43.65 -26.11 -28.29
C PRO A 520 44.80 -26.87 -27.60
N SER A 521 45.99 -26.29 -27.54
CA SER A 521 47.14 -26.84 -26.80
C SER A 521 46.91 -26.77 -25.29
N ARG A 522 46.46 -25.63 -24.78
CA ARG A 522 46.11 -25.45 -23.36
C ARG A 522 44.97 -26.34 -22.92
N GLU A 523 43.94 -26.51 -23.75
CA GLU A 523 42.86 -27.47 -23.47
C GLU A 523 43.39 -28.91 -23.34
N GLN A 524 44.39 -29.30 -24.13
CA GLN A 524 44.98 -30.63 -24.06
C GLN A 524 45.76 -30.84 -22.75
N GLU A 525 46.55 -29.85 -22.32
CA GLU A 525 47.25 -29.87 -21.02
C GLU A 525 46.27 -30.05 -19.86
N ARG A 526 45.15 -29.31 -19.89
CA ARG A 526 44.12 -29.37 -18.86
C ARG A 526 43.36 -30.70 -18.82
N ILE A 527 43.10 -31.28 -19.99
CA ILE A 527 42.50 -32.63 -20.08
C ILE A 527 43.45 -33.68 -19.50
N ALA A 528 44.75 -33.60 -19.84
CA ALA A 528 45.76 -34.51 -19.30
C ALA A 528 45.91 -34.35 -17.78
N TYR A 529 45.91 -33.11 -17.28
CA TYR A 529 45.91 -32.80 -15.85
C TYR A 529 44.70 -33.44 -15.15
N LEU A 530 43.49 -33.20 -15.64
CA LEU A 530 42.26 -33.75 -15.06
C LEU A 530 42.29 -35.29 -15.00
N TYR A 531 42.72 -35.91 -16.09
CA TYR A 531 42.82 -37.37 -16.19
C TYR A 531 43.83 -37.94 -15.17
N ASN A 532 45.01 -37.33 -15.07
CA ASN A 532 46.04 -37.74 -14.11
C ASN A 532 45.60 -37.52 -12.67
N THR A 533 44.88 -36.43 -12.39
CA THR A 533 44.32 -36.13 -11.06
C THR A 533 43.24 -37.15 -10.66
N LEU A 534 42.39 -37.58 -11.60
CA LEU A 534 41.40 -38.64 -11.34
C LEU A 534 42.06 -39.99 -11.05
N LEU A 535 43.07 -40.36 -11.84
CA LEU A 535 43.84 -41.58 -11.61
C LEU A 535 44.59 -41.54 -10.28
N SER A 536 45.26 -40.43 -9.96
CA SER A 536 46.06 -40.28 -8.74
C SER A 536 45.16 -40.31 -7.49
N ARG A 537 43.99 -39.64 -7.52
CA ARG A 537 43.00 -39.72 -6.42
C ARG A 537 42.52 -41.15 -6.19
N ARG A 538 42.24 -41.91 -7.25
CA ARG A 538 41.81 -43.32 -7.13
C ARG A 538 42.94 -44.22 -6.62
N ALA A 539 44.16 -44.05 -7.12
CA ALA A 539 45.33 -44.77 -6.65
C ALA A 539 45.65 -44.44 -5.18
N GLY A 540 45.53 -43.17 -4.79
CA GLY A 540 45.71 -42.69 -3.42
C GLY A 540 44.70 -43.31 -2.45
N LEU A 541 43.41 -43.33 -2.81
CA LEU A 541 42.36 -43.99 -2.03
C LEU A 541 42.64 -45.50 -1.86
N LEU A 542 43.05 -46.18 -2.93
CA LEU A 542 43.39 -47.60 -2.88
C LEU A 542 44.64 -47.85 -2.03
N ALA A 543 45.66 -47.00 -2.13
CA ALA A 543 46.86 -47.10 -1.32
C ALA A 543 46.58 -46.83 0.16
N ALA A 544 45.77 -45.82 0.48
CA ALA A 544 45.32 -45.54 1.84
C ALA A 544 44.54 -46.72 2.44
N LEU A 545 43.62 -47.32 1.68
CA LEU A 545 42.88 -48.51 2.09
C LEU A 545 43.81 -49.71 2.33
N LYS A 546 44.79 -49.94 1.45
CA LYS A 546 45.79 -51.02 1.65
C LYS A 546 46.65 -50.78 2.90
N ARG A 547 47.07 -49.54 3.16
CA ARG A 547 47.82 -49.17 4.38
C ARG A 547 46.97 -49.35 5.63
N SER A 548 45.71 -48.94 5.62
CA SER A 548 44.82 -49.08 6.78
C SER A 548 44.53 -50.54 7.10
N VAL A 549 44.35 -51.39 6.07
CA VAL A 549 44.19 -52.84 6.24
C VAL A 549 45.45 -53.47 6.86
N ARG A 550 46.64 -53.11 6.36
CA ARG A 550 47.91 -53.64 6.91
C ARG A 550 48.14 -53.21 8.36
N ARG A 551 47.90 -51.94 8.69
CA ARG A 551 48.01 -51.43 10.08
C ARG A 551 47.07 -52.17 11.02
N ARG A 552 45.77 -52.24 10.70
CA ARG A 552 44.79 -52.93 11.55
C ARG A 552 44.99 -54.45 11.64
N ALA A 553 45.51 -55.07 10.59
CA ALA A 553 45.87 -56.49 10.62
C ALA A 553 47.08 -56.76 11.54
N ALA A 554 48.06 -55.84 11.57
CA ALA A 554 49.17 -55.91 12.52
C ALA A 554 48.68 -55.72 13.97
N ASP A 555 47.72 -54.81 14.19
CA ASP A 555 47.12 -54.56 15.50
C ASP A 555 46.30 -55.76 16.02
N GLN A 556 45.62 -56.51 15.14
CA GLN A 556 44.92 -57.76 15.53
C GLN A 556 45.87 -58.88 15.99
N GLY A 557 47.13 -58.85 15.55
CA GLY A 557 48.15 -59.83 15.95
C GLY A 557 48.80 -59.54 17.31
N GLN A 558 48.63 -58.32 17.85
CA GLN A 558 49.14 -57.92 19.16
C GLN A 558 48.06 -58.22 20.22
N PRO A 559 48.35 -59.02 21.27
CA PRO A 559 47.40 -59.19 22.36
C PRO A 559 47.17 -57.82 23.01
N SER A 560 45.91 -57.42 23.16
CA SER A 560 45.61 -56.18 23.88
C SER A 560 46.24 -56.25 25.29
N VAL A 561 46.61 -55.12 25.88
CA VAL A 561 47.21 -55.09 27.23
C VAL A 561 46.36 -55.86 28.24
N VAL A 562 45.03 -55.86 28.05
CA VAL A 562 44.05 -56.63 28.81
C VAL A 562 44.19 -58.15 28.61
N GLN A 563 44.50 -58.60 27.38
CA GLN A 563 44.81 -60.01 27.09
C GLN A 563 46.14 -60.46 27.68
N ALA A 564 47.18 -59.62 27.58
CA ALA A 564 48.48 -59.91 28.20
C ALA A 564 48.38 -60.00 29.73
N LEU A 565 47.56 -59.13 30.36
CA LEU A 565 47.28 -59.14 31.80
C LEU A 565 46.46 -60.37 32.23
N ALA A 566 45.48 -60.80 31.44
CA ALA A 566 44.67 -61.98 31.76
C ALA A 566 45.44 -63.31 31.61
N ILE A 567 46.40 -63.39 30.69
CA ILE A 567 47.31 -64.54 30.57
C ILE A 567 48.28 -64.58 31.77
N ARG A 568 48.67 -63.41 32.30
CA ARG A 568 49.63 -63.30 33.40
C ARG A 568 48.99 -63.45 34.79
N CYS A 569 47.68 -63.19 34.92
CA CYS A 569 46.91 -63.29 36.16
C CYS A 569 45.57 -64.04 35.98
N PRO A 570 45.53 -65.37 36.18
CA PRO A 570 44.33 -66.20 35.96
C PRO A 570 43.12 -65.84 36.83
N CYS A 571 43.37 -65.22 38.00
CA CYS A 571 42.35 -64.81 38.97
C CYS A 571 41.49 -63.63 38.51
N LEU A 572 41.96 -62.80 37.56
CA LEU A 572 41.21 -61.67 37.00
C LEU A 572 40.35 -62.06 35.78
N SER A 573 40.48 -63.30 35.29
CA SER A 573 39.78 -63.85 34.13
C SER A 573 38.24 -63.70 34.19
N PRO A 574 37.54 -63.98 35.31
CA PRO A 574 36.07 -63.90 35.32
C PRO A 574 35.54 -62.47 35.18
N TRP A 575 36.30 -61.47 35.64
CA TRP A 575 35.92 -60.06 35.63
C TRP A 575 36.23 -59.36 34.30
N LEU A 576 37.21 -59.88 33.55
CA LEU A 576 37.61 -59.37 32.23
C LEU A 576 36.83 -60.02 31.07
N LYS A 577 36.12 -61.13 31.32
CA LYS A 577 35.27 -61.84 30.33
C LYS A 577 34.22 -60.98 29.62
N PRO A 578 33.49 -60.05 30.28
CA PRO A 578 32.51 -59.19 29.60
C PRO A 578 33.14 -58.22 28.60
N PHE A 579 34.40 -57.83 28.82
CA PHE A 579 35.18 -56.94 27.95
C PHE A 579 35.96 -57.70 26.86
N TRP A 580 35.81 -59.03 26.79
CA TRP A 580 36.57 -59.92 25.91
C TRP A 580 35.89 -60.19 24.56
N GLN A 581 34.72 -59.58 24.31
CA GLN A 581 34.02 -59.74 23.05
C GLN A 581 34.73 -58.95 21.96
N HIS A 582 35.66 -59.62 21.28
CA HIS A 582 36.16 -59.21 19.96
C HIS A 582 34.98 -59.09 19.01
N GLN A 583 34.47 -57.88 18.84
CA GLN A 583 33.54 -57.59 17.75
C GLN A 583 34.32 -57.65 16.45
N ALA A 584 33.85 -58.48 15.52
CA ALA A 584 34.43 -58.53 14.19
C ALA A 584 34.21 -57.15 13.53
N TYR A 585 35.27 -56.56 12.99
CA TYR A 585 35.17 -55.27 12.29
C TYR A 585 35.86 -55.38 10.93
N CYS A 586 35.44 -54.54 10.00
CA CYS A 586 36.07 -54.52 8.69
C CYS A 586 37.49 -53.94 8.76
N LEU A 587 38.51 -54.68 8.30
CA LEU A 587 39.90 -54.20 8.26
C LEU A 587 40.10 -52.97 7.36
N GLY A 588 39.22 -52.80 6.35
CA GLY A 588 39.24 -51.67 5.42
C GLY A 588 38.75 -50.36 6.05
N CYS A 589 37.49 -50.32 6.51
CA CYS A 589 36.87 -49.09 7.04
C CYS A 589 36.87 -48.97 8.57
N GLY A 590 37.17 -50.04 9.32
CA GLY A 590 37.18 -50.04 10.78
C GLY A 590 35.79 -50.02 11.44
N GLN A 591 34.71 -50.17 10.66
CA GLN A 591 33.35 -50.20 11.20
C GLN A 591 33.06 -51.55 11.90
N PRO A 592 32.52 -51.54 13.13
CA PRO A 592 32.14 -52.75 13.86
C PRO A 592 30.85 -53.38 13.30
N GLU A 593 30.62 -54.64 13.65
CA GLU A 593 29.46 -55.43 13.26
C GLU A 593 28.15 -54.90 13.89
N ASP A 594 27.46 -54.00 13.19
CA ASP A 594 26.12 -53.55 13.58
C ASP A 594 25.09 -54.67 13.32
N ARG A 595 24.35 -55.06 14.38
CA ARG A 595 23.33 -56.13 14.41
C ARG A 595 22.17 -55.98 13.40
N ALA A 596 22.11 -54.88 12.64
CA ALA A 596 21.05 -54.61 11.66
C ALA A 596 21.40 -55.02 10.20
N TYR A 597 22.65 -55.42 9.91
CA TYR A 597 23.07 -55.85 8.57
C TYR A 597 23.99 -57.08 8.64
N MET A 598 23.41 -58.23 9.01
CA MET A 598 24.06 -59.55 9.16
C MET A 598 24.72 -60.12 7.88
N GLU A 599 24.78 -59.41 6.75
CA GLU A 599 25.15 -59.98 5.42
C GLU A 599 26.31 -59.28 4.67
N ASN A 600 26.99 -58.33 5.30
CA ASN A 600 27.89 -57.44 4.56
C ASN A 600 29.40 -57.67 4.74
N LEU A 601 29.82 -58.63 5.56
CA LEU A 601 31.24 -58.97 5.75
C LEU A 601 31.63 -60.19 4.92
N VAL A 602 32.72 -60.06 4.16
CA VAL A 602 33.30 -61.05 3.26
C VAL A 602 34.62 -61.50 3.87
N PRO A 603 34.73 -62.75 4.35
CA PRO A 603 36.00 -63.31 4.81
C PRO A 603 36.88 -63.68 3.61
N CYS A 604 38.19 -63.67 3.83
CA CYS A 604 39.17 -64.10 2.84
C CYS A 604 39.12 -65.63 2.65
N SER A 605 39.20 -66.10 1.40
CA SER A 605 39.16 -67.53 1.06
C SER A 605 40.45 -68.30 1.38
N THR A 606 41.54 -67.60 1.73
CA THR A 606 42.81 -68.26 2.08
C THR A 606 42.79 -68.77 3.53
N PRO A 607 43.08 -70.06 3.77
CA PRO A 607 43.10 -70.62 5.11
C PRO A 607 44.19 -69.94 5.95
N GLY A 608 43.84 -69.46 7.15
CA GLY A 608 44.75 -68.80 8.08
C GLY A 608 44.92 -67.28 7.88
N CYS A 609 44.22 -66.65 6.92
CA CYS A 609 44.25 -65.20 6.77
C CYS A 609 43.18 -64.52 7.66
N PRO A 610 43.51 -63.51 8.50
CA PRO A 610 42.54 -62.78 9.32
C PRO A 610 41.67 -61.79 8.51
N GLY A 611 41.75 -61.82 7.18
CA GLY A 611 41.14 -60.84 6.29
C GLY A 611 39.61 -60.84 6.36
N LEU A 612 39.02 -59.85 7.04
CA LEU A 612 37.58 -59.61 7.07
C LEU A 612 37.25 -58.22 6.52
N TYR A 613 36.43 -58.16 5.47
CA TYR A 613 36.14 -56.92 4.75
C TYR A 613 34.64 -56.70 4.57
N CYS A 614 34.15 -55.46 4.63
CA CYS A 614 32.81 -55.19 4.14
C CYS A 614 32.78 -55.31 2.60
N ARG A 615 31.61 -55.61 2.02
CA ARG A 615 31.44 -55.76 0.56
C ARG A 615 32.00 -54.56 -0.23
N THR A 616 31.88 -53.34 0.28
CA THR A 616 32.38 -52.13 -0.39
C THR A 616 33.92 -52.07 -0.37
N CYS A 617 34.57 -52.30 0.77
CA CYS A 617 36.03 -52.37 0.85
C CYS A 617 36.60 -53.55 0.06
N PHE A 618 35.94 -54.71 0.07
CA PHE A 618 36.37 -55.89 -0.67
C PHE A 618 36.33 -55.68 -2.19
N ARG A 619 35.26 -55.04 -2.71
CA ARG A 619 35.18 -54.63 -4.12
C ARG A 619 36.24 -53.60 -4.49
N LEU A 620 36.53 -52.63 -3.61
CA LEU A 620 37.57 -51.63 -3.84
C LEU A 620 38.97 -52.24 -3.93
N LEU A 621 39.23 -53.35 -3.22
CA LEU A 621 40.48 -54.12 -3.30
C LEU A 621 40.53 -55.08 -4.50
N GLY A 622 39.57 -55.00 -5.43
CA GLY A 622 39.52 -55.86 -6.61
C GLY A 622 39.14 -57.30 -6.29
N ASN A 623 38.30 -57.53 -5.27
CA ASN A 623 37.91 -58.86 -4.77
C ASN A 623 39.10 -59.73 -4.33
N SER A 624 40.24 -59.10 -4.05
CA SER A 624 41.46 -59.76 -3.59
C SER A 624 41.80 -59.24 -2.20
N CYS A 625 42.21 -60.12 -1.30
CA CYS A 625 42.65 -59.72 0.02
C CYS A 625 44.09 -59.22 -0.05
N SER A 626 44.33 -57.95 0.34
CA SER A 626 45.65 -57.33 0.27
C SER A 626 46.69 -57.91 1.24
N LEU A 627 46.26 -58.79 2.17
CA LEU A 627 47.15 -59.51 3.10
C LEU A 627 47.74 -60.77 2.45
N CYS A 628 46.95 -61.50 1.66
CA CYS A 628 47.40 -62.74 1.01
C CYS A 628 47.80 -62.52 -0.46
N ALA A 629 47.18 -61.57 -1.16
CA ALA A 629 47.59 -61.11 -2.48
C ALA A 629 48.62 -59.98 -2.32
N SER A 630 49.79 -60.31 -1.80
CA SER A 630 50.93 -59.40 -1.82
C SER A 630 51.65 -59.58 -3.17
N PRO A 631 51.70 -58.58 -4.06
CA PRO A 631 52.64 -58.64 -5.17
C PRO A 631 54.07 -58.54 -4.59
N LEU A 632 54.94 -59.45 -5.01
CA LEU A 632 56.34 -59.60 -4.58
C LEU A 632 57.27 -58.42 -4.94
N SER A 633 56.76 -57.21 -5.14
CA SER A 633 57.57 -56.05 -5.47
C SER A 633 56.91 -54.75 -5.01
N VAL A 634 57.26 -54.29 -3.80
CA VAL A 634 57.78 -52.94 -3.49
C VAL A 634 58.30 -53.05 -2.05
N GLN A 635 59.51 -53.55 -1.93
CA GLN A 635 60.36 -53.30 -0.77
C GLN A 635 61.49 -52.43 -1.33
N GLY A 636 61.29 -51.13 -1.24
CA GLY A 636 62.11 -50.15 -1.94
C GLY A 636 61.50 -48.76 -1.85
N ASP A 637 61.91 -48.08 -0.80
CA ASP A 637 62.15 -46.63 -0.74
C ASP A 637 61.06 -45.62 -0.36
N LEU A 638 61.42 -44.94 0.74
CA LEU A 638 61.10 -43.60 1.20
C LEU A 638 59.67 -43.36 1.66
N ASP A 639 59.48 -43.55 2.97
CA ASP A 639 58.46 -42.88 3.77
C ASP A 639 58.73 -41.36 3.75
N PRO A 640 57.85 -40.51 3.17
CA PRO A 640 57.67 -39.18 3.68
C PRO A 640 56.62 -39.30 4.79
N GLU A 641 57.08 -39.33 6.04
CA GLU A 641 56.24 -38.95 7.17
C GLU A 641 55.78 -37.49 6.92
N LEU A 642 54.60 -37.32 6.32
CA LEU A 642 53.87 -36.06 6.40
C LEU A 642 52.81 -36.24 7.49
N ASP A 643 53.12 -35.63 8.63
CA ASP A 643 52.25 -35.49 9.77
C ASP A 643 50.99 -34.73 9.34
N SER A 644 49.84 -35.31 9.66
CA SER A 644 48.52 -34.83 9.26
C SER A 644 48.07 -33.74 10.22
N SER A 645 48.32 -32.48 9.89
CA SER A 645 47.53 -31.37 10.41
C SER A 645 46.54 -30.94 9.33
N ASP A 646 45.25 -30.95 9.71
CA ASP A 646 44.15 -30.42 8.92
C ASP A 646 44.44 -28.98 8.48
N GLU A 647 44.39 -28.71 7.17
CA GLU A 647 44.03 -27.42 6.56
C GLU A 647 43.56 -27.67 5.12
N GLU A 648 42.30 -27.31 4.84
CA GLU A 648 41.71 -27.29 3.51
C GLU A 648 42.33 -26.15 2.68
N GLY A 649 43.18 -26.51 1.71
CA GLY A 649 43.62 -25.60 0.65
C GLY A 649 44.48 -26.34 -0.38
N PRO A 650 44.26 -26.19 -1.70
CA PRO A 650 45.06 -26.89 -2.70
C PRO A 650 46.43 -26.20 -2.84
N ALA A 651 47.45 -26.74 -2.18
CA ALA A 651 48.84 -26.42 -2.47
C ALA A 651 49.29 -27.18 -3.73
N ALA A 652 49.90 -26.45 -4.66
CA ALA A 652 50.39 -26.95 -5.93
C ALA A 652 51.42 -28.09 -5.75
N ALA A 653 51.15 -29.24 -6.37
CA ALA A 653 52.11 -30.33 -6.46
C ALA A 653 53.22 -30.00 -7.49
N PRO A 654 54.50 -30.33 -7.23
CA PRO A 654 55.56 -30.11 -8.20
C PRO A 654 55.41 -31.06 -9.40
N ARG A 655 55.68 -30.54 -10.60
CA ARG A 655 55.67 -31.28 -11.87
C ARG A 655 56.58 -32.51 -11.76
N ARG A 656 56.00 -33.70 -11.89
CA ARG A 656 56.71 -34.91 -12.29
C ARG A 656 56.58 -35.04 -13.80
N ASP A 657 57.65 -34.75 -14.53
CA ASP A 657 57.70 -35.00 -15.96
C ASP A 657 57.61 -36.51 -16.23
N PRO A 658 56.82 -36.95 -17.23
CA PRO A 658 56.83 -38.34 -17.68
C PRO A 658 58.17 -38.66 -18.35
N GLY A 659 58.70 -39.87 -18.16
CA GLY A 659 59.92 -40.32 -18.82
C GLY A 659 59.81 -40.30 -20.36
N PRO A 660 60.92 -40.04 -21.08
CA PRO A 660 60.93 -39.69 -22.51
C PRO A 660 60.33 -40.76 -23.46
N GLY A 661 60.30 -42.03 -23.05
CA GLY A 661 59.76 -43.12 -23.86
C GLY A 661 58.23 -43.17 -23.96
N GLN A 662 57.51 -42.67 -22.94
CA GLN A 662 56.04 -42.78 -22.89
C GLN A 662 55.34 -41.63 -23.63
N GLN A 663 56.00 -40.48 -23.73
CA GLN A 663 55.55 -39.33 -24.53
C GLN A 663 55.64 -39.60 -26.04
N GLN A 664 56.66 -40.33 -26.51
CA GLN A 664 56.83 -40.65 -27.94
C GLN A 664 55.77 -41.62 -28.48
N ILE A 665 55.35 -42.61 -27.68
CA ILE A 665 54.29 -43.57 -28.08
C ILE A 665 52.92 -42.86 -28.10
N LEU A 666 52.66 -41.97 -27.14
CA LEU A 666 51.43 -41.18 -27.08
C LEU A 666 51.36 -40.15 -28.23
N GLN A 667 52.48 -39.53 -28.60
CA GLN A 667 52.56 -38.61 -29.74
C GLN A 667 52.36 -39.32 -31.09
N ARG A 668 52.96 -40.50 -31.31
CA ARG A 668 52.75 -41.28 -32.55
C ARG A 668 51.29 -41.72 -32.73
N GLY A 669 50.65 -42.25 -31.68
CA GLY A 669 49.25 -42.67 -31.75
C GLY A 669 48.24 -41.53 -31.95
N LEU A 670 48.58 -40.31 -31.54
CA LEU A 670 47.77 -39.10 -31.76
C LEU A 670 47.92 -38.50 -33.17
N GLN A 671 48.95 -38.87 -33.92
CA GLN A 671 49.29 -38.30 -35.23
C GLN A 671 48.87 -39.19 -36.41
N GLU A 672 48.56 -40.48 -36.16
CA GLU A 672 48.27 -41.49 -37.19
C GLU A 672 46.77 -41.76 -37.45
N THR A 673 45.84 -40.96 -36.91
CA THR A 673 44.40 -41.15 -37.18
C THR A 673 43.74 -39.86 -37.72
N PRO A 674 43.14 -39.87 -38.93
CA PRO A 674 42.53 -38.69 -39.51
C PRO A 674 41.26 -38.25 -38.75
N SER A 675 40.97 -36.96 -38.82
CA SER A 675 39.77 -36.31 -38.27
C SER A 675 38.48 -36.78 -38.96
N PRO A 676 37.36 -37.03 -38.24
CA PRO A 676 36.06 -37.34 -38.84
C PRO A 676 35.36 -36.07 -39.35
N SER A 677 36.00 -35.39 -40.29
CA SER A 677 35.40 -34.30 -41.08
C SER A 677 35.51 -34.54 -42.59
N GLU A 678 36.05 -35.69 -43.03
CA GLU A 678 36.15 -36.06 -44.45
C GLU A 678 35.21 -37.23 -44.86
N GLU A 679 34.50 -37.87 -43.93
CA GLU A 679 33.56 -38.96 -44.26
C GLU A 679 32.11 -38.51 -44.53
N ALA A 680 31.79 -37.21 -44.34
CA ALA A 680 30.43 -36.70 -44.54
C ALA A 680 30.13 -36.26 -45.99
N SER A 681 31.08 -36.34 -46.92
CA SER A 681 30.92 -35.89 -48.31
C SER A 681 30.93 -36.99 -49.37
N SER A 682 31.08 -38.28 -49.00
CA SER A 682 31.13 -39.41 -49.95
C SER A 682 29.92 -40.35 -49.91
N GLN A 683 28.87 -40.01 -49.17
CA GLN A 683 27.55 -40.70 -49.23
C GLN A 683 26.44 -39.71 -49.57
N SER A 684 26.58 -39.01 -50.70
CA SER A 684 25.46 -38.44 -51.47
C SER A 684 25.91 -38.01 -52.86
N ARG A 685 26.37 -38.98 -53.67
CA ARG A 685 26.20 -39.03 -55.12
C ARG A 685 26.58 -40.39 -55.65
#